data_AF-A0A011VY75-F1
#
_entry.id   AF-A0A011VY75-F1
#
_cell.length_a   1.000
_cell.length_b   1.000
_cell.length_c   1.000
_cell.angle_alpha   90.00
_cell.angle_beta   90.00
_cell.angle_gamma   90.00
#
_symmetry.space_group_name_H-M   'P 1'
#
loop_
_entity.id
_entity.type
_entity.pdbx_description
1 polymer ?
#
loop_
_entity_poly.entity_id
_entity_poly.type
_entity_poly.pdbx_seq_one_letter_code
_entity_poly.pdbx_strand_id
1 'polypeptide(L)'
;MENSPKQRPLIGIVINEPDMDFYSKALYHIQKELFAHNADAAIFNTLLTQTDQTDVENSVFSLIEPDLLDGMLVFGYTINNEKAAAEIRRIIDHSNIPAVYIESEAEGHDSVMFDNDECADKIVRHLTEWHHVSDVCFVSGPKDSVFHERVLQSFRKAFVEQGVDLTEDRIFYGPDWAGDYSVIADDIISRGIPEAIVCCSDFTAAGLVGALSEKGIEIPEEVIVTGYSMNEPFSAEYMNITSIERRPETMAVEAVRKLFARITGEECVPTEKKPCCVFRKGVTCGCEKINYVELSRSAMDNMVSNRRTGFDSYYNDMSETLINADSFGEYLWRIDWFTKYLGDFEGFWLCINDGILHVPGDKLTDFSETVSIAYSRQNGNGAVPGGAAFNRHELLPAIFKERDKPSAFIFNCLHFRHVNYGYTVLSYGDSGAFFDKHYVMWLRYAAIAMEKQRRNILYNDSVADDQIRDPLTGLLNVKGYKKVMTQRCGSFDRPDKLMRIISVDVENLRGINSAYGYSEGDRVLQRLAMILNNSAGEDDICVRVSGDEFFICGLLDADMPVDDVPVDLERNLEAFNTVSTMDFGVHFYTSRVTAPVTSAEILDSLPYEANYQRTMAKDNHNKKRMNIADGKGRQPVEGYDEEERKLVAKILNDDLLTYHFQPIVSAKTGEIVAYEALMRYEGGVKISPITILNHAAAMGRLDDVERHTMYNLFRFMHEHKKEMSDKQLYINSIPSCTLPEKDFEELCTTYSDIVSKIVIEFTEETEASREQLEIVLERRRRYGFGIAIDDYGTGYSNISKLLTFMPNCIKIDRSLIMNIHEDKRRQHFVKNIIDYARDNHFKVLAEGVEKIEELRMLTGMGIDLIQGYFTARPAPEPIKSIRPDIKEQIRECNRVNENFRAKKTYFASAEDELSLTSLDFDDYTEVFVSEGDCVLKGTEGYSSRLGIKIKDGLDCRLKLDNVNLSGENNEACIVVGKGSKLTLEIAGTVELSGPINVPAGAWIDVVGGGTLIMRSGTTQSYGIGSDPLSEFGVIGVHLGGKLDITIDGEYCIGLGGGLASANSRIDLGSANVNIRLAGKHLLCIGSIESDVPVTVENSELMMSTHCVTGIGIGSTKGRLTAVIKNSEVTYDASGDNISCINSTGGQHSLAKLRDTNMVIRMRGKHLMGVGSAQGILSVDAENCSFDIYGEGSHAIGIGGLSSEARVNLKKCAGEIRFASSNGTVISGAEGMVTLEDCNIQTALNI
;
A
#
# COMPACT_ATOMS: atom_id res chain seq x y z
N MET A 1 37.58 11.15 16.55
CA MET A 1 38.97 10.82 16.18
C MET A 1 39.74 12.13 16.04
N GLU A 2 41.02 12.19 16.39
CA GLU A 2 41.89 13.35 16.14
C GLU A 2 41.89 13.68 14.64
N ASN A 3 41.71 14.98 14.30
CA ASN A 3 41.59 15.50 12.94
C ASN A 3 42.63 14.91 11.99
N SER A 4 42.19 14.03 11.08
CA SER A 4 42.99 13.71 9.91
C SER A 4 43.14 15.00 9.09
N PRO A 5 44.38 15.40 8.74
CA PRO A 5 44.59 16.66 8.04
C PRO A 5 43.86 16.65 6.69
N LYS A 6 43.11 17.71 6.42
CA LYS A 6 42.41 17.95 5.16
C LYS A 6 43.41 17.86 4.00
N GLN A 7 43.25 16.84 3.15
CA GLN A 7 44.23 16.52 2.10
C GLN A 7 44.09 17.40 0.84
N ARG A 8 42.88 17.86 0.58
CA ARG A 8 42.48 18.58 -0.63
C ARG A 8 41.50 19.71 -0.28
N PRO A 9 41.43 20.76 -1.09
CA PRO A 9 40.33 21.69 -0.97
C PRO A 9 38.99 20.97 -1.14
N LEU A 10 38.00 21.29 -0.32
CA LEU A 10 36.63 20.77 -0.39
C LEU A 10 35.69 21.91 -0.79
N ILE A 11 35.08 21.78 -1.94
CA ILE A 11 34.18 22.80 -2.50
C ILE A 11 32.72 22.36 -2.31
N GLY A 12 31.93 23.20 -1.65
CA GLY A 12 30.49 23.00 -1.52
C GLY A 12 29.77 23.41 -2.79
N ILE A 13 28.84 22.61 -3.28
CA ILE A 13 27.97 22.95 -4.41
C ILE A 13 26.53 22.82 -3.96
N VAL A 14 25.74 23.87 -4.17
CA VAL A 14 24.33 23.91 -3.77
C VAL A 14 23.45 24.10 -4.99
N ILE A 15 22.50 23.19 -5.20
CA ILE A 15 21.65 23.14 -6.39
C ILE A 15 20.33 22.40 -6.13
N ASN A 16 19.23 22.87 -6.72
CA ASN A 16 17.98 22.12 -6.80
C ASN A 16 17.81 21.52 -8.20
N GLU A 17 17.13 20.37 -8.29
CA GLU A 17 16.80 19.66 -9.54
C GLU A 17 18.03 19.43 -10.45
N PRO A 18 19.12 18.86 -9.91
CA PRO A 18 20.36 18.67 -10.67
C PRO A 18 20.25 17.64 -11.80
N ASP A 19 19.16 16.87 -11.84
CA ASP A 19 18.87 15.85 -12.86
C ASP A 19 18.36 16.44 -14.18
N MET A 20 18.04 17.74 -14.21
CA MET A 20 17.83 18.48 -15.46
C MET A 20 19.10 18.47 -16.32
N ASP A 21 18.96 18.22 -17.63
CA ASP A 21 20.09 17.98 -18.54
C ASP A 21 21.15 19.10 -18.53
N PHE A 22 20.72 20.37 -18.54
CA PHE A 22 21.64 21.52 -18.42
C PHE A 22 22.50 21.43 -17.16
N TYR A 23 21.86 21.24 -16.01
CA TYR A 23 22.50 21.28 -14.70
C TYR A 23 23.34 20.04 -14.45
N SER A 24 22.90 18.87 -14.91
CA SER A 24 23.69 17.64 -14.89
C SER A 24 24.97 17.79 -15.71
N LYS A 25 24.89 18.35 -16.93
CA LYS A 25 26.07 18.68 -17.75
C LYS A 25 26.95 19.74 -17.09
N ALA A 26 26.37 20.80 -16.52
CA ALA A 26 27.11 21.83 -15.79
C ALA A 26 27.89 21.23 -14.61
N LEU A 27 27.25 20.38 -13.80
CA LEU A 27 27.86 19.68 -12.68
C LEU A 27 28.96 18.72 -13.14
N TYR A 28 28.77 18.01 -14.26
CA TYR A 28 29.84 17.19 -14.85
C TYR A 28 31.08 18.04 -15.17
N HIS A 29 30.91 19.19 -15.82
CA HIS A 29 32.02 20.08 -16.16
C HIS A 29 32.63 20.75 -14.93
N ILE A 30 31.83 21.21 -13.97
CA ILE A 30 32.32 21.78 -12.70
C ILE A 30 33.18 20.75 -11.98
N GLN A 31 32.70 19.51 -11.81
CA GLN A 31 33.45 18.44 -11.17
C GLN A 31 34.79 18.20 -11.87
N LYS A 32 34.80 18.12 -13.21
CA LYS A 32 36.05 17.93 -13.98
C LYS A 32 37.06 19.05 -13.75
N GLU A 33 36.61 20.30 -13.72
CA GLU A 33 37.48 21.44 -13.43
C GLU A 33 37.98 21.42 -11.98
N LEU A 34 37.10 21.13 -11.00
CA LEU A 34 37.50 20.97 -9.59
C LEU A 34 38.56 19.86 -9.43
N PHE A 35 38.38 18.72 -10.11
CA PHE A 35 39.33 17.61 -10.07
C PHE A 35 40.66 17.97 -10.71
N ALA A 36 40.68 18.80 -11.75
CA ALA A 36 41.90 19.33 -12.35
C ALA A 36 42.70 20.21 -11.37
N HIS A 37 42.01 20.90 -10.45
CA HIS A 37 42.61 21.62 -9.32
C HIS A 37 42.91 20.73 -8.10
N ASN A 38 42.76 19.40 -8.22
CA ASN A 38 42.91 18.42 -7.13
C ASN A 38 42.03 18.74 -5.91
N ALA A 39 40.80 19.21 -6.15
CA ALA A 39 39.80 19.50 -5.13
C ALA A 39 38.65 18.49 -5.12
N ASP A 40 38.14 18.20 -3.94
CA ASP A 40 36.93 17.40 -3.73
C ASP A 40 35.67 18.28 -3.82
N ALA A 41 34.52 17.67 -4.10
CA ALA A 41 33.24 18.35 -4.14
C ALA A 41 32.25 17.73 -3.14
N ALA A 42 31.54 18.56 -2.37
CA ALA A 42 30.38 18.17 -1.58
C ALA A 42 29.13 18.82 -2.20
N ILE A 43 28.27 18.02 -2.83
CA ILE A 43 27.12 18.48 -3.61
C ILE A 43 25.85 18.27 -2.78
N PHE A 44 25.28 19.36 -2.28
CA PHE A 44 24.02 19.36 -1.53
C PHE A 44 22.87 19.68 -2.49
N ASN A 45 21.90 18.76 -2.62
CA ASN A 45 20.85 18.90 -3.60
C ASN A 45 19.47 18.41 -3.17
N THR A 46 18.45 18.97 -3.80
CA THR A 46 17.04 18.59 -3.66
C THR A 46 16.44 18.18 -5.01
N LEU A 47 15.42 17.31 -4.97
CA LEU A 47 14.80 16.61 -6.10
C LEU A 47 13.31 16.96 -6.30
N LEU A 48 12.72 17.84 -5.48
CA LEU A 48 11.31 18.22 -5.57
C LEU A 48 11.11 19.68 -5.99
N THR A 49 10.27 19.89 -7.00
CA THR A 49 9.58 21.16 -7.26
C THR A 49 8.53 21.40 -6.16
N GLN A 50 8.35 22.66 -5.75
CA GLN A 50 7.51 23.12 -4.63
C GLN A 50 6.24 22.27 -4.39
N THR A 51 6.21 21.57 -3.26
CA THR A 51 5.04 20.84 -2.71
C THR A 51 4.97 21.10 -1.20
N ASP A 52 3.89 20.69 -0.51
CA ASP A 52 3.80 20.77 0.96
C ASP A 52 4.97 20.06 1.72
N GLN A 53 5.84 19.34 0.99
CA GLN A 53 6.99 18.58 1.51
C GLN A 53 8.35 19.28 1.30
N THR A 54 8.41 20.45 0.63
CA THR A 54 9.71 21.10 0.33
C THR A 54 10.56 21.42 1.56
N ASP A 55 9.95 21.66 2.72
CA ASP A 55 10.71 22.07 3.91
C ASP A 55 11.59 20.94 4.49
N VAL A 56 11.18 19.66 4.42
CA VAL A 56 11.99 18.54 4.93
C VAL A 56 13.12 18.16 3.97
N GLU A 57 12.93 18.34 2.67
CA GLU A 57 13.96 18.01 1.68
C GLU A 57 15.05 19.08 1.64
N ASN A 58 14.66 20.35 1.77
CA ASN A 58 15.57 21.48 1.93
C ASN A 58 16.42 21.38 3.22
N SER A 59 16.07 20.51 4.17
CA SER A 59 16.89 20.30 5.35
C SER A 59 18.30 19.85 4.98
N VAL A 60 18.52 19.23 3.81
CA VAL A 60 19.86 18.85 3.31
C VAL A 60 20.85 20.02 3.34
N PHE A 61 20.38 21.28 3.20
CA PHE A 61 21.23 22.47 3.27
C PHE A 61 21.68 22.82 4.69
N SER A 62 21.00 22.31 5.72
CA SER A 62 21.45 22.41 7.12
C SER A 62 22.67 21.54 7.40
N LEU A 63 23.03 20.61 6.51
CA LEU A 63 24.29 19.87 6.56
C LEU A 63 25.49 20.70 6.11
N ILE A 64 25.32 21.88 5.51
CA ILE A 64 26.47 22.66 5.03
C ILE A 64 27.30 23.10 6.22
N GLU A 65 28.54 22.61 6.31
CA GLU A 65 29.50 22.91 7.36
C GLU A 65 30.61 23.85 6.84
N PRO A 66 30.51 25.17 7.05
CA PRO A 66 31.40 26.14 6.42
C PRO A 66 32.86 25.99 6.83
N ASP A 67 33.11 25.58 8.07
CA ASP A 67 34.46 25.35 8.60
C ASP A 67 35.20 24.22 7.87
N LEU A 68 34.46 23.32 7.20
CA LEU A 68 35.02 22.23 6.40
C LEU A 68 35.24 22.62 4.92
N LEU A 69 34.62 23.70 4.44
CA LEU A 69 34.65 24.11 3.02
C LEU A 69 35.71 25.19 2.76
N ASP A 70 36.39 25.12 1.62
CA ASP A 70 37.29 26.21 1.18
C ASP A 70 36.60 27.20 0.23
N GLY A 71 35.45 26.81 -0.32
CA GLY A 71 34.66 27.66 -1.19
C GLY A 71 33.32 27.03 -1.56
N MET A 72 32.43 27.85 -2.12
CA MET A 72 31.09 27.44 -2.51
C MET A 72 30.71 27.89 -3.92
N LEU A 73 30.02 27.01 -4.63
CA LEU A 73 29.29 27.31 -5.86
C LEU A 73 27.79 27.20 -5.58
N VAL A 74 27.04 28.24 -5.91
CA VAL A 74 25.60 28.32 -5.61
C VAL A 74 24.81 28.53 -6.88
N PHE A 75 24.02 27.54 -7.28
CA PHE A 75 23.05 27.67 -8.37
C PHE A 75 21.79 28.41 -7.87
N GLY A 76 21.95 29.68 -7.51
CA GLY A 76 20.94 30.45 -6.79
C GLY A 76 19.59 30.56 -7.50
N TYR A 77 19.57 30.48 -8.84
CA TYR A 77 18.32 30.45 -9.62
C TYR A 77 17.49 29.19 -9.36
N THR A 78 18.13 28.05 -9.16
CA THR A 78 17.43 26.77 -8.94
C THR A 78 16.73 26.72 -7.57
N ILE A 79 17.18 27.54 -6.62
CA ILE A 79 16.70 27.54 -5.24
C ILE A 79 15.39 28.32 -5.15
N ASN A 80 14.29 27.65 -5.47
CA ASN A 80 12.95 28.22 -5.52
C ASN A 80 12.25 28.34 -4.14
N ASN A 81 12.92 28.02 -3.02
CA ASN A 81 12.39 28.19 -1.67
C ASN A 81 13.08 29.38 -0.97
N GLU A 82 12.32 30.42 -0.63
CA GLU A 82 12.85 31.65 -0.03
C GLU A 82 13.56 31.41 1.31
N LYS A 83 13.06 30.48 2.14
CA LYS A 83 13.68 30.15 3.43
C LYS A 83 15.04 29.50 3.22
N ALA A 84 15.11 28.51 2.31
CA ALA A 84 16.35 27.82 1.98
C ALA A 84 17.39 28.77 1.37
N ALA A 85 16.97 29.63 0.43
CA ALA A 85 17.83 30.64 -0.17
C ALA A 85 18.38 31.63 0.87
N ALA A 86 17.54 32.07 1.81
CA ALA A 86 17.94 32.95 2.91
C ALA A 86 18.92 32.26 3.88
N GLU A 87 18.70 30.97 4.17
CA GLU A 87 19.58 30.17 5.01
C GLU A 87 20.97 29.99 4.38
N ILE A 88 21.03 29.61 3.11
CA ILE A 88 22.30 29.44 2.38
C ILE A 88 23.07 30.77 2.33
N ARG A 89 22.38 31.88 2.05
CA ARG A 89 23.00 33.21 2.09
C ARG A 89 23.53 33.54 3.48
N ARG A 90 22.76 33.26 4.53
CA ARG A 90 23.20 33.44 5.92
C ARG A 90 24.47 32.64 6.21
N ILE A 91 24.52 31.38 5.79
CA ILE A 91 25.69 30.51 5.96
C ILE A 91 26.93 31.12 5.30
N ILE A 92 26.82 31.56 4.04
CA ILE A 92 27.93 32.15 3.29
C ILE A 92 28.41 33.46 3.92
N ASP A 93 27.48 34.38 4.22
CA ASP A 93 27.81 35.72 4.72
C ASP A 93 28.42 35.68 6.13
N HIS A 94 28.03 34.73 6.97
CA HIS A 94 28.55 34.61 8.35
C HIS A 94 29.89 33.87 8.42
N SER A 95 30.21 33.05 7.41
CA SER A 95 31.39 32.18 7.42
C SER A 95 32.55 32.75 6.61
N ASN A 96 32.31 33.82 5.84
CA ASN A 96 33.30 34.49 4.99
C ASN A 96 34.05 33.54 4.03
N ILE A 97 33.38 32.45 3.64
CA ILE A 97 33.87 31.49 2.67
C ILE A 97 33.75 32.09 1.26
N PRO A 98 34.77 31.95 0.38
CA PRO A 98 34.66 32.35 -1.01
C PRO A 98 33.45 31.70 -1.68
N ALA A 99 32.55 32.51 -2.24
CA ALA A 99 31.37 32.01 -2.93
C ALA A 99 31.23 32.61 -4.32
N VAL A 100 30.82 31.78 -5.28
CA VAL A 100 30.45 32.20 -6.64
C VAL A 100 29.02 31.76 -6.91
N TYR A 101 28.17 32.72 -7.25
CA TYR A 101 26.79 32.47 -7.64
C TYR A 101 26.70 32.22 -9.15
N ILE A 102 25.97 31.17 -9.53
CA ILE A 102 25.76 30.74 -10.91
C ILE A 102 24.31 31.04 -11.28
N GLU A 103 24.09 31.66 -12.46
CA GLU A 103 22.77 32.08 -12.96
C GLU A 103 21.99 33.03 -12.02
N SER A 104 22.67 33.61 -11.03
CA SER A 104 22.08 34.47 -10.03
C SER A 104 23.09 35.48 -9.52
N GLU A 105 22.58 36.62 -9.08
CA GLU A 105 23.40 37.68 -8.47
C GLU A 105 23.20 37.67 -6.96
N ALA A 106 24.30 37.89 -6.23
CA ALA A 106 24.29 38.10 -4.80
C ALA A 106 25.23 39.26 -4.47
N GLU A 107 24.74 40.24 -3.70
CA GLU A 107 25.52 41.40 -3.30
C GLU A 107 26.77 40.97 -2.51
N GLY A 108 27.92 41.54 -2.86
CA GLY A 108 29.20 41.22 -2.19
C GLY A 108 29.90 39.96 -2.69
N HIS A 109 29.27 39.16 -3.57
CA HIS A 109 29.82 37.91 -4.08
C HIS A 109 30.04 37.96 -5.60
N ASP A 110 30.98 37.16 -6.10
CA ASP A 110 31.16 37.03 -7.54
C ASP A 110 30.00 36.24 -8.14
N SER A 111 29.55 36.66 -9.33
CA SER A 111 28.56 35.90 -10.09
C SER A 111 29.09 35.51 -11.47
N VAL A 112 28.56 34.39 -11.98
CA VAL A 112 28.68 33.98 -13.37
C VAL A 112 27.27 33.89 -13.93
N MET A 113 26.95 34.86 -14.80
CA MET A 113 25.69 34.92 -15.52
C MET A 113 25.90 34.39 -16.93
N PHE A 114 24.91 33.69 -17.45
CA PHE A 114 24.85 33.37 -18.86
C PHE A 114 24.74 34.63 -19.73
N ASP A 115 25.43 34.65 -20.88
CA ASP A 115 25.42 35.79 -21.80
C ASP A 115 24.19 35.72 -22.72
N ASN A 116 23.08 36.21 -22.18
CA ASN A 116 21.79 36.26 -22.87
C ASN A 116 21.81 37.16 -24.11
N ASP A 117 22.66 38.19 -24.13
CA ASP A 117 22.82 39.11 -25.25
C ASP A 117 23.46 38.40 -26.45
N GLU A 118 24.52 37.60 -26.25
CA GLU A 118 25.12 36.79 -27.32
C GLU A 118 24.10 35.80 -27.92
N CYS A 119 23.25 35.21 -27.08
CA CYS A 119 22.21 34.27 -27.51
C CYS A 119 21.13 34.96 -28.34
N ALA A 120 20.62 36.10 -27.84
CA ALA A 120 19.60 36.89 -28.53
C ALA A 120 20.12 37.42 -29.87
N ASP A 121 21.34 37.96 -29.91
CA ASP A 121 21.97 38.48 -31.13
C ASP A 121 22.04 37.41 -32.24
N LYS A 122 22.40 36.17 -31.90
CA LYS A 122 22.45 35.06 -32.89
C LYS A 122 21.09 34.72 -33.49
N ILE A 123 20.03 34.65 -32.68
CA ILE A 123 18.66 34.40 -33.19
C ILE A 123 18.19 35.60 -34.01
N VAL A 124 18.33 36.81 -33.47
CA VAL A 124 17.81 38.02 -34.12
C VAL A 124 18.50 38.27 -35.46
N ARG A 125 19.83 38.18 -35.54
CA ARG A 125 20.54 38.31 -36.83
C ARG A 125 20.14 37.24 -37.81
N HIS A 126 19.87 36.02 -37.34
CA HIS A 126 19.35 34.99 -38.24
C HIS A 126 18.00 35.40 -38.83
N LEU A 127 17.07 35.93 -38.03
CA LEU A 127 15.78 36.41 -38.50
C LEU A 127 15.90 37.64 -39.42
N THR A 128 16.71 38.63 -39.06
CA THR A 128 16.78 39.91 -39.80
C THR A 128 17.71 39.86 -41.02
N GLU A 129 18.87 39.23 -40.92
CA GLU A 129 19.86 39.19 -42.01
C GLU A 129 19.53 38.09 -43.03
N TRP A 130 19.00 36.94 -42.58
CA TRP A 130 18.75 35.79 -43.45
C TRP A 130 17.30 35.70 -43.92
N HIS A 131 16.35 35.93 -43.03
CA HIS A 131 14.91 35.89 -43.35
C HIS A 131 14.31 37.27 -43.63
N HIS A 132 15.09 38.35 -43.48
CA HIS A 132 14.65 39.73 -43.71
C HIS A 132 13.41 40.13 -42.90
N VAL A 133 13.27 39.52 -41.71
CA VAL A 133 12.14 39.76 -40.79
C VAL A 133 12.18 41.19 -40.27
N SER A 134 11.01 41.83 -40.28
CA SER A 134 10.74 43.20 -39.85
C SER A 134 9.52 43.34 -38.94
N ASP A 135 8.61 42.36 -38.91
CA ASP A 135 7.48 42.28 -37.98
C ASP A 135 7.62 41.06 -37.05
N VAL A 136 7.72 41.30 -35.74
CA VAL A 136 8.03 40.26 -34.75
C VAL A 136 7.12 40.32 -33.52
N CYS A 137 6.81 39.15 -32.97
CA CYS A 137 6.24 39.02 -31.63
C CYS A 137 7.23 38.33 -30.69
N PHE A 138 7.10 38.63 -29.39
CA PHE A 138 7.84 37.92 -28.34
C PHE A 138 6.88 37.28 -27.34
N VAL A 139 7.03 35.98 -27.11
CA VAL A 139 6.29 35.24 -26.08
C VAL A 139 7.23 34.99 -24.91
N SER A 140 6.99 35.73 -23.83
CA SER A 140 7.71 35.64 -22.57
C SER A 140 7.04 34.65 -21.61
N GLY A 141 7.74 34.31 -20.52
CA GLY A 141 7.20 33.52 -19.43
C GLY A 141 6.35 34.36 -18.46
N PRO A 142 6.24 33.95 -17.18
CA PRO A 142 5.47 34.70 -16.19
C PRO A 142 5.94 36.14 -16.04
N LYS A 143 4.99 37.09 -16.04
CA LYS A 143 5.25 38.54 -16.09
C LYS A 143 6.09 39.10 -14.95
N ASP A 144 6.03 38.49 -13.77
CA ASP A 144 6.76 38.95 -12.58
C ASP A 144 8.13 38.24 -12.41
N SER A 145 8.60 37.50 -13.42
CA SER A 145 9.87 36.79 -13.36
C SER A 145 11.05 37.66 -13.83
N VAL A 146 12.01 37.90 -12.93
CA VAL A 146 13.25 38.64 -13.21
C VAL A 146 14.05 37.99 -14.34
N PHE A 147 14.05 36.66 -14.43
CA PHE A 147 14.75 35.93 -15.49
C PHE A 147 14.13 36.20 -16.86
N HIS A 148 12.82 36.02 -17.00
CA HIS A 148 12.11 36.24 -18.27
C HIS A 148 12.19 37.69 -18.73
N GLU A 149 12.13 38.63 -17.79
CA GLU A 149 12.31 40.05 -18.10
C GLU A 149 13.73 40.32 -18.62
N ARG A 150 14.78 39.74 -18.02
CA ARG A 150 16.16 39.86 -18.54
C ARG A 150 16.29 39.31 -19.96
N VAL A 151 15.70 38.14 -20.23
CA VAL A 151 15.69 37.55 -21.58
C VAL A 151 15.00 38.46 -22.58
N LEU A 152 13.81 38.97 -22.24
CA LEU A 152 13.07 39.92 -23.06
C LEU A 152 13.90 41.18 -23.36
N GLN A 153 14.60 41.74 -22.37
CA GLN A 153 15.43 42.92 -22.57
C GLN A 153 16.63 42.66 -23.51
N SER A 154 17.26 41.49 -23.43
CA SER A 154 18.32 41.09 -24.37
C SER A 154 17.79 41.00 -25.81
N PHE A 155 16.60 40.44 -26.02
CA PHE A 155 15.96 40.41 -27.34
C PHE A 155 15.54 41.79 -27.85
N ARG A 156 14.92 42.63 -27.00
CA ARG A 156 14.59 44.02 -27.33
C ARG A 156 15.83 44.77 -27.82
N LYS A 157 16.94 44.67 -27.09
CA LYS A 157 18.21 45.28 -27.46
C LYS A 157 18.70 44.78 -28.82
N ALA A 158 18.74 43.45 -29.03
CA ALA A 158 19.20 42.87 -30.28
C ALA A 158 18.34 43.27 -31.49
N PHE A 159 17.02 43.33 -31.34
CA PHE A 159 16.12 43.80 -32.41
C PHE A 159 16.33 45.29 -32.75
N VAL A 160 16.46 46.15 -31.74
CA VAL A 160 16.74 47.59 -31.93
C VAL A 160 18.06 47.81 -32.67
N GLU A 161 19.10 47.05 -32.34
CA GLU A 161 20.39 47.11 -33.03
C GLU A 161 20.31 46.70 -34.51
N GLN A 162 19.35 45.83 -34.87
CA GLN A 162 19.05 45.42 -36.24
C GLN A 162 17.99 46.32 -36.93
N GLY A 163 17.50 47.36 -36.26
CA GLY A 163 16.51 48.30 -36.80
C GLY A 163 15.07 47.77 -36.84
N VAL A 164 14.75 46.74 -36.03
CA VAL A 164 13.40 46.19 -35.85
C VAL A 164 12.85 46.65 -34.50
N ASP A 165 11.62 47.16 -34.48
CA ASP A 165 10.99 47.66 -33.25
C ASP A 165 10.07 46.58 -32.65
N LEU A 166 10.36 46.15 -31.42
CA LEU A 166 9.53 45.21 -30.66
C LEU A 166 8.65 45.99 -29.68
N THR A 167 7.43 46.33 -30.10
CA THR A 167 6.49 47.17 -29.34
C THR A 167 5.80 46.40 -28.21
N GLU A 168 5.31 47.12 -27.18
CA GLU A 168 4.66 46.49 -26.01
C GLU A 168 3.41 45.66 -26.36
N ASP A 169 2.69 46.02 -27.43
CA ASP A 169 1.52 45.27 -27.91
C ASP A 169 1.86 43.98 -28.67
N ARG A 170 3.15 43.77 -28.98
CA ARG A 170 3.72 42.57 -29.60
C ARG A 170 4.37 41.61 -28.58
N ILE A 171 4.19 41.87 -27.28
CA ILE A 171 4.75 41.08 -26.19
C ILE A 171 3.63 40.36 -25.45
N PHE A 172 3.74 39.04 -25.38
CA PHE A 172 2.79 38.16 -24.74
C PHE A 172 3.44 37.45 -23.56
N TYR A 173 2.67 37.16 -22.52
CA TYR A 173 3.17 36.49 -21.31
C TYR A 173 2.40 35.20 -21.12
N GLY A 174 3.12 34.10 -20.91
CA GLY A 174 2.55 32.77 -20.79
C GLY A 174 3.18 31.92 -19.70
N PRO A 175 2.67 30.70 -19.49
CA PRO A 175 3.37 29.70 -18.70
C PRO A 175 4.72 29.36 -19.36
N ASP A 176 5.78 29.16 -18.58
CA ASP A 176 7.09 28.66 -19.06
C ASP A 176 7.27 27.18 -18.73
N TRP A 177 6.25 26.37 -19.06
CA TRP A 177 6.24 24.91 -18.88
C TRP A 177 5.13 24.31 -19.78
N ALA A 178 5.01 22.98 -19.81
CA ALA A 178 3.97 22.29 -20.58
C ALA A 178 2.54 22.78 -20.20
N GLY A 179 1.95 23.64 -21.02
CA GLY A 179 0.67 24.28 -20.75
C GLY A 179 -0.14 24.54 -22.01
N ASP A 180 -1.33 25.09 -21.80
CA ASP A 180 -2.21 25.51 -22.90
C ASP A 180 -1.80 26.90 -23.40
N TYR A 181 -1.34 26.98 -24.66
CA TYR A 181 -0.97 28.22 -25.34
C TYR A 181 -2.04 28.74 -26.30
N SER A 182 -3.23 28.12 -26.34
CA SER A 182 -4.33 28.48 -27.24
C SER A 182 -4.74 29.95 -27.12
N VAL A 183 -4.82 30.48 -25.90
CA VAL A 183 -5.17 31.88 -25.63
C VAL A 183 -4.12 32.85 -26.18
N ILE A 184 -2.83 32.53 -26.02
CA ILE A 184 -1.73 33.35 -26.54
C ILE A 184 -1.74 33.32 -28.07
N ALA A 185 -1.96 32.14 -28.66
CA ALA A 185 -2.12 31.99 -30.10
C ALA A 185 -3.31 32.79 -30.64
N ASP A 186 -4.47 32.76 -29.98
CA ASP A 186 -5.65 33.57 -30.34
C ASP A 186 -5.35 35.07 -30.29
N ASP A 187 -4.68 35.52 -29.23
CA ASP A 187 -4.29 36.92 -29.08
C ASP A 187 -3.33 37.37 -30.19
N ILE A 188 -2.34 36.55 -30.54
CA ILE A 188 -1.42 36.82 -31.66
C ILE A 188 -2.20 36.90 -32.98
N ILE A 189 -3.05 35.92 -33.27
CA ILE A 189 -3.85 35.88 -34.51
C ILE A 189 -4.78 37.10 -34.60
N SER A 190 -5.43 37.48 -33.49
CA SER A 190 -6.34 38.62 -33.44
C SER A 190 -5.66 39.96 -33.76
N ARG A 191 -4.35 40.06 -33.52
CA ARG A 191 -3.51 41.25 -33.76
C ARG A 191 -2.78 41.20 -35.11
N GLY A 192 -2.96 40.13 -35.87
CA GLY A 192 -2.27 39.87 -37.13
C GLY A 192 -0.98 39.09 -36.90
N ILE A 193 -0.85 37.98 -37.64
CA ILE A 193 0.27 37.05 -37.59
C ILE A 193 1.56 37.78 -38.01
N PRO A 194 2.61 37.79 -37.17
CA PRO A 194 3.90 38.42 -37.51
C PRO A 194 4.71 37.55 -38.47
N GLU A 195 5.81 38.09 -39.01
CA GLU A 195 6.76 37.30 -39.82
C GLU A 195 7.55 36.30 -38.96
N ALA A 196 7.82 36.64 -37.69
CA ALA A 196 8.41 35.70 -36.74
C ALA A 196 7.89 35.89 -35.30
N ILE A 197 7.85 34.79 -34.56
CA ILE A 197 7.57 34.75 -33.13
C ILE A 197 8.77 34.17 -32.40
N VAL A 198 9.34 34.96 -31.49
CA VAL A 198 10.44 34.54 -30.62
C VAL A 198 9.87 34.15 -29.27
N CYS A 199 10.12 32.93 -28.83
CA CYS A 199 9.67 32.42 -27.54
C CYS A 199 10.83 32.37 -26.54
N CYS A 200 10.54 32.58 -25.25
CA CYS A 200 11.54 32.64 -24.18
C CYS A 200 12.13 31.29 -23.77
N SER A 201 11.60 30.17 -24.28
CA SER A 201 12.08 28.81 -24.05
C SER A 201 11.69 27.89 -25.21
N ASP A 202 12.21 26.67 -25.21
CA ASP A 202 11.81 25.66 -26.19
C ASP A 202 10.46 25.02 -25.81
N PHE A 203 10.09 24.99 -24.53
CA PHE A 203 8.72 24.64 -24.09
C PHE A 203 7.66 25.62 -24.62
N THR A 204 7.91 26.92 -24.49
CA THR A 204 6.98 27.95 -24.99
C THR A 204 6.86 27.91 -26.51
N ALA A 205 7.98 27.74 -27.21
CA ALA A 205 7.97 27.53 -28.66
C ALA A 205 7.18 26.27 -29.05
N ALA A 206 7.41 25.14 -28.36
CA ALA A 206 6.74 23.88 -28.64
C ALA A 206 5.22 23.97 -28.43
N GLY A 207 4.79 24.52 -27.29
CA GLY A 207 3.37 24.69 -26.99
C GLY A 207 2.69 25.67 -27.95
N LEU A 208 3.37 26.75 -28.32
CA LEU A 208 2.85 27.71 -29.29
C LEU A 208 2.79 27.15 -30.72
N VAL A 209 3.79 26.39 -31.15
CA VAL A 209 3.77 25.67 -32.44
C VAL A 209 2.54 24.77 -32.51
N GLY A 210 2.27 23.99 -31.44
CA GLY A 210 1.06 23.18 -31.34
C GLY A 210 -0.22 24.01 -31.46
N ALA A 211 -0.34 25.06 -30.65
CA ALA A 211 -1.53 25.91 -30.62
C ALA A 211 -1.79 26.68 -31.94
N LEU A 212 -0.75 27.16 -32.61
CA LEU A 212 -0.85 27.82 -33.92
C LEU A 212 -1.22 26.82 -35.02
N SER A 213 -0.62 25.62 -35.00
CA SER A 213 -0.92 24.55 -35.96
C SER A 213 -2.37 24.06 -35.85
N GLU A 214 -2.91 23.95 -34.62
CA GLU A 214 -4.32 23.63 -34.39
C GLU A 214 -5.28 24.69 -34.96
N LYS A 215 -4.84 25.95 -35.01
CA LYS A 215 -5.57 27.07 -35.61
C LYS A 215 -5.31 27.22 -37.11
N GLY A 216 -4.60 26.27 -37.71
CA GLY A 216 -4.35 26.18 -39.15
C GLY A 216 -3.25 27.11 -39.66
N ILE A 217 -2.38 27.62 -38.79
CA ILE A 217 -1.24 28.45 -39.19
C ILE A 217 -0.03 27.55 -39.48
N GLU A 218 0.50 27.63 -40.70
CA GLU A 218 1.66 26.83 -41.13
C GLU A 218 3.00 27.42 -40.65
N ILE A 219 3.85 26.57 -40.07
CA ILE A 219 5.19 26.93 -39.57
C ILE A 219 6.20 26.06 -40.32
N PRO A 220 7.19 26.65 -41.00
CA PRO A 220 7.56 28.07 -41.06
C PRO A 220 6.85 28.92 -42.14
N GLU A 221 5.97 28.35 -42.96
CA GLU A 221 5.49 28.97 -44.21
C GLU A 221 4.71 30.28 -44.02
N GLU A 222 3.88 30.37 -42.98
CA GLU A 222 3.13 31.57 -42.62
C GLU A 222 3.79 32.37 -41.49
N VAL A 223 4.46 31.70 -40.56
CA VAL A 223 5.18 32.35 -39.46
C VAL A 223 6.39 31.53 -39.01
N ILE A 224 7.52 32.19 -38.82
CA ILE A 224 8.71 31.58 -38.22
C ILE A 224 8.53 31.51 -36.70
N VAL A 225 8.83 30.37 -36.07
CA VAL A 225 8.84 30.27 -34.60
C VAL A 225 10.22 29.85 -34.12
N THR A 226 10.79 30.61 -33.18
CA THR A 226 12.09 30.28 -32.57
C THR A 226 11.94 30.07 -31.07
N GLY A 227 12.67 29.10 -30.54
CA GLY A 227 12.85 28.92 -29.10
C GLY A 227 14.08 29.64 -28.56
N TYR A 228 14.28 29.55 -27.25
CA TYR A 228 15.41 30.13 -26.54
C TYR A 228 15.79 29.28 -25.32
N SER A 229 16.61 28.24 -25.54
CA SER A 229 17.31 27.41 -24.52
C SER A 229 17.07 25.92 -24.74
N MET A 230 17.97 25.29 -25.49
CA MET A 230 17.91 23.87 -25.86
C MET A 230 18.49 22.94 -24.78
N ASN A 231 17.98 22.98 -23.53
CA ASN A 231 18.43 22.06 -22.48
C ASN A 231 17.33 21.29 -21.75
N GLU A 232 16.16 21.22 -22.36
CA GLU A 232 15.01 20.55 -21.78
C GLU A 232 14.80 19.25 -22.55
N PRO A 233 14.81 18.09 -21.89
CA PRO A 233 14.50 16.86 -22.58
C PRO A 233 13.05 16.95 -23.10
N PHE A 234 12.83 16.40 -24.29
CA PHE A 234 11.53 16.10 -24.92
C PHE A 234 10.89 17.13 -25.89
N SER A 235 11.23 18.42 -25.92
CA SER A 235 10.54 19.37 -26.85
C SER A 235 11.36 19.75 -28.09
N ALA A 236 12.63 20.14 -27.92
CA ALA A 236 13.42 20.75 -29.00
C ALA A 236 13.99 19.75 -30.01
N GLU A 237 14.41 18.56 -29.57
CA GLU A 237 14.97 17.53 -30.47
C GLU A 237 13.88 16.79 -31.28
N TYR A 238 12.66 16.69 -30.76
CA TYR A 238 11.54 16.02 -31.44
C TYR A 238 10.89 16.90 -32.52
N MET A 239 10.74 18.20 -32.27
CA MET A 239 10.23 19.15 -33.28
C MET A 239 11.33 19.85 -34.08
N ASN A 240 12.60 19.60 -33.74
CA ASN A 240 13.76 20.26 -34.33
C ASN A 240 13.56 21.78 -34.42
N ILE A 241 13.27 22.41 -33.28
CA ILE A 241 12.99 23.86 -33.18
C ILE A 241 14.27 24.65 -33.46
N THR A 242 14.17 25.72 -34.25
CA THR A 242 15.26 26.68 -34.40
C THR A 242 15.47 27.41 -33.09
N SER A 243 16.62 27.18 -32.45
CA SER A 243 16.90 27.64 -31.09
C SER A 243 18.41 27.83 -30.84
N ILE A 244 18.75 28.09 -29.58
CA ILE A 244 20.10 28.25 -29.05
C ILE A 244 20.41 27.08 -28.11
N GLU A 245 21.42 26.30 -28.45
CA GLU A 245 22.03 25.32 -27.55
C GLU A 245 23.00 26.05 -26.62
N ARG A 246 22.68 26.06 -25.32
CA ARG A 246 23.54 26.69 -24.32
C ARG A 246 24.72 25.78 -24.02
N ARG A 247 25.88 26.36 -23.75
CA ARG A 247 27.11 25.63 -23.42
C ARG A 247 27.44 25.74 -21.94
N PRO A 248 26.92 24.82 -21.09
CA PRO A 248 27.16 24.86 -19.65
C PRO A 248 28.65 24.75 -19.30
N GLU A 249 29.47 24.17 -20.18
CA GLU A 249 30.91 24.01 -19.94
C GLU A 249 31.63 25.36 -19.76
N THR A 250 31.23 26.39 -20.51
CA THR A 250 31.90 27.70 -20.44
C THR A 250 31.62 28.40 -19.11
N MET A 251 30.37 28.31 -18.66
CA MET A 251 29.93 28.81 -17.35
C MET A 251 30.58 28.05 -16.20
N ALA A 252 30.63 26.71 -16.29
CA ALA A 252 31.26 25.84 -15.30
C ALA A 252 32.73 26.19 -15.08
N VAL A 253 33.51 26.31 -16.17
CA VAL A 253 34.93 26.67 -16.13
C VAL A 253 35.13 28.05 -15.50
N GLU A 254 34.32 29.03 -15.89
CA GLU A 254 34.44 30.39 -15.37
C GLU A 254 34.09 30.47 -13.87
N ALA A 255 33.06 29.73 -13.42
CA ALA A 255 32.67 29.69 -12.02
C ALA A 255 33.77 29.09 -11.14
N VAL A 256 34.34 27.95 -11.54
CA VAL A 256 35.46 27.32 -10.82
C VAL A 256 36.69 28.23 -10.83
N ARG A 257 37.01 28.87 -11.96
CA ARG A 257 38.14 29.80 -12.06
C ARG A 257 38.01 31.00 -11.12
N LYS A 258 36.85 31.67 -11.11
CA LYS A 258 36.59 32.79 -10.19
C LYS A 258 36.68 32.35 -8.74
N LEU A 259 36.14 31.17 -8.43
CA LEU A 259 36.21 30.62 -7.09
C LEU A 259 37.66 30.38 -6.65
N PHE A 260 38.46 29.71 -7.46
CA PHE A 260 39.87 29.45 -7.11
C PHE A 260 40.69 30.72 -7.01
N ALA A 261 40.45 31.73 -7.85
CA ALA A 261 41.10 33.04 -7.71
C ALA A 261 40.81 33.68 -6.34
N ARG A 262 39.57 33.54 -5.83
CA ARG A 262 39.20 34.00 -4.49
C ARG A 262 39.83 33.15 -3.37
N ILE A 263 39.93 31.83 -3.56
CA ILE A 263 40.55 30.91 -2.61
C ILE A 263 42.06 31.16 -2.49
N THR A 264 42.75 31.36 -3.61
CA THR A 264 44.21 31.55 -3.65
C THR A 264 44.63 33.00 -3.43
N GLY A 265 43.70 33.96 -3.56
CA GLY A 265 43.98 35.40 -3.54
C GLY A 265 44.67 35.91 -4.80
N GLU A 266 44.69 35.11 -5.88
CA GLU A 266 45.27 35.47 -7.17
C GLU A 266 44.32 36.33 -8.00
N GLU A 267 44.88 37.16 -8.90
CA GLU A 267 44.08 37.95 -9.82
C GLU A 267 43.45 37.04 -10.89
N CYS A 268 42.15 37.21 -11.10
CA CYS A 268 41.36 36.39 -12.00
C CYS A 268 41.63 36.77 -13.48
N VAL A 269 42.70 36.27 -14.10
CA VAL A 269 43.13 36.65 -15.46
C VAL A 269 42.10 36.28 -16.54
N PRO A 270 41.62 37.23 -17.36
CA PRO A 270 40.62 36.96 -18.42
C PRO A 270 41.09 35.86 -19.38
N THR A 271 40.24 34.85 -19.60
CA THR A 271 40.47 33.83 -20.63
C THR A 271 39.92 34.30 -21.98
N GLU A 272 40.36 33.65 -23.06
CA GLU A 272 39.75 33.84 -24.39
C GLU A 272 38.25 33.52 -24.30
N LYS A 273 37.39 34.46 -24.70
CA LYS A 273 35.93 34.32 -24.60
C LYS A 273 35.46 33.23 -25.57
N LYS A 274 35.21 32.03 -25.04
CA LYS A 274 34.53 30.96 -25.80
C LYS A 274 33.05 31.34 -25.98
N PRO A 275 32.42 30.94 -27.09
CA PRO A 275 30.99 31.18 -27.30
C PRO A 275 30.19 30.55 -26.17
N CYS A 276 29.33 31.34 -25.52
CA CYS A 276 28.46 30.81 -24.45
C CYS A 276 27.37 29.87 -24.99
N CYS A 277 27.14 29.88 -26.30
CA CYS A 277 26.06 29.15 -26.93
C CYS A 277 26.32 28.85 -28.41
N VAL A 278 25.56 27.92 -28.98
CA VAL A 278 25.59 27.56 -30.40
C VAL A 278 24.20 27.79 -30.99
N PHE A 279 24.15 28.49 -32.11
CA PHE A 279 22.92 28.61 -32.87
C PHE A 279 22.62 27.29 -33.59
N ARG A 280 21.45 26.73 -33.33
CA ARG A 280 20.96 25.49 -33.94
C ARG A 280 19.83 25.82 -34.88
N LYS A 281 20.08 25.61 -36.18
CA LYS A 281 19.04 25.72 -37.21
C LYS A 281 18.14 24.49 -37.12
N GLY A 282 16.87 24.76 -36.87
CA GLY A 282 15.81 23.77 -36.89
C GLY A 282 14.95 23.90 -38.15
N VAL A 283 13.81 23.21 -38.16
CA VAL A 283 12.84 23.26 -39.26
C VAL A 283 11.86 24.43 -39.12
N THR A 284 11.68 24.99 -37.92
CA THR A 284 10.70 26.05 -37.63
C THR A 284 11.09 27.44 -38.16
N CYS A 285 12.28 27.61 -38.74
CA CYS A 285 12.62 28.77 -39.58
C CYS A 285 12.72 28.44 -41.08
N GLY A 286 12.58 27.17 -41.48
CA GLY A 286 12.64 26.74 -42.88
C GLY A 286 14.03 26.64 -43.51
N CYS A 287 15.10 26.90 -42.75
CA CYS A 287 16.46 26.74 -43.26
C CYS A 287 16.90 25.28 -43.42
N GLU A 288 16.43 24.38 -42.57
CA GLU A 288 16.74 22.95 -42.59
C GLU A 288 15.48 22.14 -42.92
N LYS A 289 15.68 20.97 -43.54
CA LYS A 289 14.60 20.00 -43.78
C LYS A 289 14.64 18.91 -42.72
N ILE A 290 13.49 18.31 -42.42
CA ILE A 290 13.40 17.19 -41.48
C ILE A 290 14.36 16.06 -41.91
N ASN A 291 15.38 15.78 -41.09
CA ASN A 291 16.26 14.63 -41.27
C ASN A 291 15.70 13.42 -40.51
N TYR A 292 14.82 12.67 -41.18
CA TYR A 292 14.15 11.50 -40.59
C TYR A 292 15.10 10.43 -40.05
N VAL A 293 16.34 10.33 -40.56
CA VAL A 293 17.32 9.34 -40.08
C VAL A 293 17.86 9.72 -38.70
N GLU A 294 18.14 11.00 -38.50
CA GLU A 294 18.68 11.53 -37.24
C GLU A 294 17.58 11.62 -36.18
N LEU A 295 16.37 12.02 -36.58
CA LEU A 295 15.17 11.99 -35.75
C LEU A 295 14.81 10.55 -35.34
N SER A 296 14.88 9.59 -36.26
CA SER A 296 14.65 8.17 -35.95
C SER A 296 15.74 7.59 -35.04
N ARG A 297 17.01 7.99 -35.20
CA ARG A 297 18.10 7.57 -34.31
C ARG A 297 17.93 8.16 -32.91
N SER A 298 17.67 9.46 -32.78
CA SER A 298 17.39 10.08 -31.47
C SER A 298 16.13 9.48 -30.83
N ALA A 299 15.07 9.25 -31.60
CA ALA A 299 13.88 8.56 -31.12
C ALA A 299 14.17 7.11 -30.69
N MET A 300 15.01 6.36 -31.41
CA MET A 300 15.45 5.02 -31.00
C MET A 300 16.32 5.04 -29.76
N ASP A 301 17.30 5.93 -29.65
CA ASP A 301 18.18 6.04 -28.48
C ASP A 301 17.37 6.41 -27.23
N ASN A 302 16.38 7.29 -27.38
CA ASN A 302 15.41 7.64 -26.34
C ASN A 302 14.40 6.52 -26.04
N MET A 303 13.97 5.77 -27.05
CA MET A 303 13.15 4.57 -26.84
C MET A 303 13.96 3.47 -26.17
N VAL A 304 15.25 3.31 -26.44
CA VAL A 304 16.12 2.30 -25.82
C VAL A 304 16.46 2.69 -24.38
N SER A 305 16.67 3.97 -24.09
CA SER A 305 16.83 4.48 -22.72
C SER A 305 15.55 4.29 -21.89
N ASN A 306 14.37 4.43 -22.50
CA ASN A 306 13.08 4.17 -21.86
C ASN A 306 12.63 2.69 -21.91
N ARG A 307 13.10 1.87 -22.87
CA ARG A 307 12.80 0.43 -23.04
C ARG A 307 13.89 -0.47 -22.48
N ARG A 308 14.59 -0.08 -21.42
CA ARG A 308 15.13 -1.11 -20.52
C ARG A 308 13.93 -1.84 -19.91
N THR A 309 13.45 -2.87 -20.60
CA THR A 309 12.22 -3.66 -20.41
C THR A 309 12.17 -4.45 -19.10
N GLY A 310 12.98 -4.07 -18.11
CA GLY A 310 12.88 -4.49 -16.72
C GLY A 310 12.73 -3.32 -15.74
N PHE A 311 12.57 -2.07 -16.19
CA PHE A 311 12.59 -0.88 -15.33
C PHE A 311 11.41 -0.84 -14.35
N ASP A 312 10.16 -0.90 -14.82
CA ASP A 312 9.00 -0.90 -13.92
C ASP A 312 8.93 -2.19 -13.10
N SER A 313 9.30 -3.34 -13.68
CA SER A 313 9.37 -4.61 -12.95
C SER A 313 10.42 -4.59 -11.83
N TYR A 314 11.55 -3.92 -12.03
CA TYR A 314 12.62 -3.76 -11.04
C TYR A 314 12.14 -2.93 -9.85
N TYR A 315 11.44 -1.82 -10.11
CA TYR A 315 10.89 -0.99 -9.04
C TYR A 315 9.70 -1.63 -8.35
N ASN A 316 8.85 -2.37 -9.07
CA ASN A 316 7.78 -3.16 -8.49
C ASN A 316 8.36 -4.22 -7.54
N ASP A 317 9.36 -4.98 -8.00
CA ASP A 317 10.07 -5.99 -7.20
C ASP A 317 10.81 -5.36 -6.01
N MET A 318 11.50 -4.22 -6.21
CA MET A 318 12.14 -3.48 -5.13
C MET A 318 11.14 -2.99 -4.09
N SER A 319 9.99 -2.46 -4.52
CA SER A 319 8.97 -1.97 -3.60
C SER A 319 8.36 -3.10 -2.77
N GLU A 320 7.97 -4.20 -3.41
CA GLU A 320 7.42 -5.39 -2.76
C GLU A 320 8.45 -6.02 -1.81
N THR A 321 9.68 -6.20 -2.29
CA THR A 321 10.77 -6.79 -1.51
C THR A 321 11.17 -5.89 -0.35
N LEU A 322 11.33 -4.59 -0.48
CA LEU A 322 11.71 -3.75 0.66
C LEU A 322 10.59 -3.62 1.70
N ILE A 323 9.32 -3.55 1.27
CA ILE A 323 8.16 -3.49 2.18
C ILE A 323 7.99 -4.81 2.95
N ASN A 324 8.20 -5.95 2.28
CA ASN A 324 8.10 -7.28 2.88
C ASN A 324 9.28 -7.66 3.80
N ALA A 325 10.17 -6.73 4.16
CA ALA A 325 11.22 -7.00 5.15
C ALA A 325 10.62 -7.07 6.56
N ASP A 326 10.95 -8.12 7.32
CA ASP A 326 10.41 -8.40 8.66
C ASP A 326 11.16 -7.65 9.76
N SER A 327 12.38 -7.18 9.47
CA SER A 327 13.20 -6.40 10.40
C SER A 327 14.00 -5.31 9.69
N PHE A 328 14.47 -4.33 10.45
CA PHE A 328 15.37 -3.30 9.92
C PHE A 328 16.69 -3.88 9.39
N GLY A 329 17.22 -4.94 10.03
CA GLY A 329 18.42 -5.62 9.55
C GLY A 329 18.21 -6.30 8.19
N GLU A 330 17.05 -6.95 7.99
CA GLU A 330 16.70 -7.53 6.70
C GLU A 330 16.44 -6.45 5.64
N TYR A 331 15.79 -5.35 6.01
CA TYR A 331 15.64 -4.18 5.15
C TYR A 331 17.00 -3.70 4.63
N LEU A 332 18.01 -3.55 5.50
CA LEU A 332 19.37 -3.16 5.07
C LEU A 332 20.03 -4.19 4.15
N TRP A 333 19.78 -5.49 4.38
CA TRP A 333 20.28 -6.54 3.50
C TRP A 333 19.63 -6.50 2.10
N ARG A 334 18.33 -6.24 2.04
CA ARG A 334 17.60 -6.07 0.77
C ARG A 334 17.99 -4.75 0.08
N ILE A 335 18.27 -3.68 0.83
CA ILE A 335 18.87 -2.45 0.31
C ILE A 335 20.20 -2.75 -0.40
N ASP A 336 21.09 -3.55 0.20
CA ASP A 336 22.35 -3.93 -0.44
C ASP A 336 22.17 -4.61 -1.80
N TRP A 337 21.13 -5.43 -1.93
CA TRP A 337 20.80 -6.10 -3.19
C TRP A 337 20.44 -5.07 -4.27
N PHE A 338 19.55 -4.13 -3.97
CA PHE A 338 19.06 -3.15 -4.94
C PHE A 338 20.08 -2.04 -5.24
N THR A 339 20.95 -1.67 -4.30
CA THR A 339 22.01 -0.68 -4.55
C THR A 339 22.94 -1.12 -5.70
N LYS A 340 23.10 -2.43 -5.98
CA LYS A 340 23.91 -2.94 -7.11
C LYS A 340 23.42 -2.47 -8.49
N TYR A 341 22.17 -2.06 -8.59
CA TYR A 341 21.54 -1.66 -9.85
C TYR A 341 21.56 -0.14 -10.08
N LEU A 342 22.13 0.64 -9.14
CA LEU A 342 22.30 2.09 -9.28
C LEU A 342 23.38 2.49 -10.30
N GLY A 343 24.05 1.54 -10.93
CA GLY A 343 25.11 1.79 -11.93
C GLY A 343 26.52 1.79 -11.35
N ASP A 344 27.46 2.39 -12.08
CA ASP A 344 28.90 2.33 -11.81
C ASP A 344 29.36 3.43 -10.85
N PHE A 345 28.92 3.40 -9.60
CA PHE A 345 29.41 4.29 -8.54
C PHE A 345 30.57 3.65 -7.74
N GLU A 346 31.44 4.48 -7.16
CA GLU A 346 32.57 4.02 -6.33
C GLU A 346 32.19 3.92 -4.85
N GLY A 347 31.30 4.79 -4.38
CA GLY A 347 30.86 4.84 -2.99
C GLY A 347 29.38 5.20 -2.82
N PHE A 348 28.72 4.51 -1.91
CA PHE A 348 27.36 4.81 -1.45
C PHE A 348 27.29 4.68 0.07
N TRP A 349 26.62 5.62 0.74
CA TRP A 349 26.41 5.62 2.19
C TRP A 349 24.96 5.98 2.50
N LEU A 350 24.34 5.22 3.40
CA LEU A 350 23.03 5.47 3.98
C LEU A 350 23.24 5.86 5.44
N CYS A 351 23.10 7.14 5.73
CA CYS A 351 23.23 7.71 7.07
C CYS A 351 21.84 7.94 7.66
N ILE A 352 21.61 7.50 8.90
CA ILE A 352 20.34 7.66 9.59
C ILE A 352 20.48 8.53 10.83
N ASN A 353 19.44 9.29 11.14
CA ASN A 353 19.32 10.06 12.37
C ASN A 353 19.29 9.15 13.60
N ASP A 354 19.86 9.60 14.71
CA ASP A 354 19.90 8.85 15.95
C ASP A 354 18.49 8.66 16.54
N GLY A 355 18.21 7.46 17.03
CA GLY A 355 16.92 7.08 17.59
C GLY A 355 15.72 7.14 16.63
N ILE A 356 15.92 7.45 15.34
CA ILE A 356 14.83 7.74 14.39
C ILE A 356 13.80 6.62 14.26
N LEU A 357 14.23 5.37 14.44
CA LEU A 357 13.36 4.21 14.34
C LEU A 357 12.38 4.06 15.52
N HIS A 358 12.60 4.78 16.63
CA HIS A 358 11.88 4.64 17.90
C HIS A 358 11.10 5.90 18.30
N VAL A 359 11.03 6.92 17.44
CA VAL A 359 10.35 8.19 17.73
C VAL A 359 9.19 8.44 16.76
N PRO A 360 8.03 8.97 17.23
CA PRO A 360 6.93 9.40 16.37
C PRO A 360 7.33 10.45 15.33
N GLY A 361 6.75 10.36 14.12
CA GLY A 361 7.23 11.09 12.94
C GLY A 361 6.93 12.59 12.93
N ASP A 362 5.94 13.03 13.71
CA ASP A 362 5.53 14.43 13.90
C ASP A 362 6.59 15.28 14.62
N LYS A 363 7.63 14.66 15.18
CA LYS A 363 8.70 15.34 15.94
C LYS A 363 10.01 15.52 15.18
N LEU A 364 10.11 15.09 13.91
CA LEU A 364 11.40 14.80 13.28
C LEU A 364 11.53 15.39 11.87
N THR A 365 11.74 16.70 11.81
CA THR A 365 11.88 17.46 10.55
C THR A 365 13.33 17.80 10.17
N ASP A 366 14.30 17.61 11.06
CA ASP A 366 15.71 18.01 10.87
C ASP A 366 16.68 16.90 11.30
N PHE A 367 17.97 17.05 10.96
CA PHE A 367 19.02 16.09 11.29
C PHE A 367 19.41 16.12 12.77
N SER A 368 19.67 14.95 13.34
CA SER A 368 20.18 14.85 14.71
C SER A 368 21.67 15.20 14.79
N GLU A 369 22.12 15.74 15.93
CA GLU A 369 23.54 16.05 16.20
C GLU A 369 24.46 14.85 15.98
N THR A 370 23.96 13.65 16.29
CA THR A 370 24.64 12.38 16.03
C THR A 370 23.91 11.63 14.93
N VAL A 371 24.64 11.11 13.95
CA VAL A 371 24.10 10.31 12.84
C VAL A 371 24.91 9.02 12.70
N SER A 372 24.28 7.96 12.21
CA SER A 372 24.93 6.64 12.09
C SER A 372 24.95 6.17 10.64
N ILE A 373 26.07 5.59 10.21
CA ILE A 373 26.14 4.88 8.93
C ILE A 373 25.40 3.54 9.08
N ALA A 374 24.16 3.47 8.60
CA ALA A 374 23.36 2.25 8.62
C ALA A 374 23.82 1.25 7.56
N TYR A 375 24.19 1.74 6.39
CA TYR A 375 24.69 0.92 5.30
C TYR A 375 25.71 1.68 4.47
N SER A 376 26.69 0.97 3.91
CA SER A 376 27.61 1.54 2.93
C SER A 376 28.03 0.51 1.90
N ARG A 377 28.32 0.96 0.68
CA ARG A 377 28.90 0.14 -0.40
C ARG A 377 30.03 0.90 -1.03
N GLN A 378 31.23 0.34 -0.97
CA GLN A 378 32.44 0.96 -1.49
C GLN A 378 33.16 -0.03 -2.38
N ASN A 379 33.50 0.37 -3.61
CA ASN A 379 34.19 -0.46 -4.60
C ASN A 379 33.52 -1.84 -4.78
N GLY A 380 32.19 -1.86 -4.86
CA GLY A 380 31.37 -3.07 -5.03
C GLY A 380 31.13 -3.90 -3.76
N ASN A 381 31.74 -3.56 -2.63
CA ASN A 381 31.57 -4.29 -1.36
C ASN A 381 30.58 -3.58 -0.44
N GLY A 382 29.45 -4.23 -0.16
CA GLY A 382 28.46 -3.77 0.80
C GLY A 382 28.81 -4.15 2.23
N ALA A 383 28.54 -3.26 3.17
CA ALA A 383 28.73 -3.46 4.60
C ALA A 383 27.64 -2.76 5.42
N VAL A 384 27.21 -3.41 6.49
CA VAL A 384 26.38 -2.83 7.55
C VAL A 384 27.32 -2.57 8.74
N PRO A 385 27.83 -1.34 8.94
CA PRO A 385 28.93 -1.07 9.88
C PRO A 385 28.51 -1.06 11.35
N GLY A 386 27.40 -1.71 11.71
CA GLY A 386 26.90 -1.79 13.08
C GLY A 386 26.45 -0.45 13.67
N GLY A 387 26.10 0.53 12.82
CA GLY A 387 25.59 1.83 13.26
C GLY A 387 26.67 2.77 13.78
N ALA A 388 27.90 2.70 13.24
CA ALA A 388 28.99 3.62 13.56
C ALA A 388 28.51 5.08 13.55
N ALA A 389 28.33 5.63 14.74
CA ALA A 389 27.82 6.97 14.97
C ALA A 389 28.96 7.99 14.83
N PHE A 390 28.65 9.13 14.25
CA PHE A 390 29.56 10.26 14.07
C PHE A 390 28.78 11.56 14.24
N ASN A 391 29.49 12.65 14.51
CA ASN A 391 28.84 13.95 14.62
C ASN A 391 28.44 14.46 13.23
N ARG A 392 27.22 15.00 13.07
CA ARG A 392 26.74 15.47 11.77
C ARG A 392 27.64 16.55 11.14
N HIS A 393 28.32 17.35 11.97
CA HIS A 393 29.25 18.39 11.54
C HIS A 393 30.53 17.81 10.90
N GLU A 394 30.73 16.49 10.92
CA GLU A 394 31.79 15.82 10.17
C GLU A 394 31.38 15.50 8.72
N LEU A 395 30.14 15.81 8.29
CA LEU A 395 29.51 15.50 6.99
C LEU A 395 29.47 14.01 6.65
N LEU A 396 30.63 13.42 6.40
CA LEU A 396 30.85 12.00 6.17
C LEU A 396 32.33 11.68 6.42
N PRO A 397 32.69 10.81 7.39
CA PRO A 397 34.09 10.49 7.68
C PRO A 397 34.91 9.95 6.50
N ALA A 398 34.25 9.40 5.47
CA ALA A 398 34.91 8.91 4.26
C ALA A 398 35.56 10.02 3.41
N ILE A 399 35.08 11.27 3.51
CA ILE A 399 35.64 12.42 2.77
C ILE A 399 37.10 12.65 3.18
N PHE A 400 37.41 12.52 4.46
CA PHE A 400 38.71 12.82 5.04
C PHE A 400 39.69 11.62 5.08
N LYS A 401 39.29 10.48 4.51
CA LYS A 401 40.20 9.34 4.34
C LYS A 401 41.21 9.63 3.23
N GLU A 402 42.40 9.09 3.37
CA GLU A 402 43.45 9.18 2.36
C GLU A 402 43.00 8.52 1.06
N ARG A 403 43.06 9.29 -0.04
CA ARG A 403 42.63 8.88 -1.40
C ARG A 403 43.63 9.36 -2.43
N ASP A 404 43.90 8.56 -3.46
CA ASP A 404 44.84 8.92 -4.54
C ASP A 404 44.31 10.00 -5.49
N LYS A 405 42.98 10.13 -5.57
CA LYS A 405 42.27 11.01 -6.50
C LYS A 405 41.21 11.85 -5.79
N PRO A 406 40.87 13.04 -6.33
CA PRO A 406 39.72 13.79 -5.86
C PRO A 406 38.41 13.05 -6.17
N SER A 407 37.34 13.42 -5.48
CA SER A 407 36.01 12.84 -5.69
C SER A 407 34.89 13.82 -5.35
N ALA A 408 33.72 13.57 -5.95
CA ALA A 408 32.47 14.22 -5.57
C ALA A 408 31.64 13.32 -4.64
N PHE A 409 31.05 13.95 -3.62
CA PHE A 409 30.14 13.35 -2.65
C PHE A 409 28.79 14.06 -2.75
N ILE A 410 27.76 13.32 -3.19
CA ILE A 410 26.45 13.85 -3.54
C ILE A 410 25.47 13.52 -2.42
N PHE A 411 24.99 14.55 -1.71
CA PHE A 411 24.13 14.44 -0.54
C PHE A 411 22.66 14.62 -0.92
N ASN A 412 21.82 13.66 -0.53
CA ASN A 412 20.37 13.72 -0.68
C ASN A 412 19.66 13.44 0.65
N CYS A 413 18.62 14.21 0.96
CA CYS A 413 17.76 13.92 2.11
C CYS A 413 16.99 12.61 1.89
N LEU A 414 16.98 11.73 2.90
CA LEU A 414 16.16 10.53 2.93
C LEU A 414 14.91 10.81 3.76
N HIS A 415 13.78 11.04 3.11
CA HIS A 415 12.56 11.46 3.80
C HIS A 415 11.30 10.80 3.25
N PHE A 416 10.26 10.74 4.08
CA PHE A 416 8.90 10.41 3.67
C PHE A 416 7.92 11.38 4.31
N ARG A 417 7.23 12.17 3.47
CA ARG A 417 6.32 13.26 3.87
C ARG A 417 7.04 14.35 4.68
N HIS A 418 6.94 14.32 6.01
CA HIS A 418 7.54 15.30 6.92
C HIS A 418 8.60 14.66 7.84
N VAL A 419 8.88 13.36 7.67
CA VAL A 419 9.84 12.63 8.50
C VAL A 419 11.18 12.61 7.79
N ASN A 420 12.20 13.22 8.41
CA ASN A 420 13.60 13.15 7.97
C ASN A 420 14.27 11.92 8.60
N TYR A 421 14.62 10.91 7.80
CA TYR A 421 15.29 9.71 8.31
C TYR A 421 16.81 9.85 8.42
N GLY A 422 17.39 10.86 7.78
CA GLY A 422 18.81 11.03 7.57
C GLY A 422 19.10 11.37 6.11
N TYR A 423 20.27 10.99 5.61
CA TYR A 423 20.70 11.35 4.26
C TYR A 423 21.49 10.22 3.61
N THR A 424 21.49 10.21 2.28
CA THR A 424 22.34 9.34 1.48
C THR A 424 23.48 10.13 0.88
N VAL A 425 24.66 9.50 0.75
CA VAL A 425 25.79 10.05 0.02
C VAL A 425 26.17 9.11 -1.12
N LEU A 426 26.22 9.62 -2.35
CA LEU A 426 26.63 8.89 -3.54
C LEU A 426 27.92 9.50 -4.12
N SER A 427 28.85 8.66 -4.56
CA SER A 427 30.13 9.10 -5.11
C SER A 427 30.53 8.24 -6.31
N TYR A 428 30.84 8.91 -7.42
CA TYR A 428 31.34 8.30 -8.66
C TYR A 428 32.85 8.49 -8.85
N GLY A 429 33.60 8.73 -7.77
CA GLY A 429 35.05 8.96 -7.86
C GLY A 429 35.39 10.26 -8.57
N ASP A 430 36.37 10.21 -9.48
CA ASP A 430 36.85 11.30 -10.33
C ASP A 430 36.20 11.30 -11.74
N SER A 431 35.18 10.47 -11.95
CA SER A 431 34.52 10.31 -13.25
C SER A 431 33.76 11.57 -13.70
N GLY A 432 33.33 12.41 -12.76
CA GLY A 432 32.44 13.55 -13.00
C GLY A 432 30.99 13.14 -13.24
N ALA A 433 30.68 11.84 -13.24
CA ALA A 433 29.33 11.33 -13.44
C ALA A 433 28.39 11.81 -12.33
N PHE A 434 27.10 11.87 -12.67
CA PHE A 434 26.03 12.24 -11.77
C PHE A 434 24.90 11.21 -11.86
N PHE A 435 24.02 11.16 -10.87
CA PHE A 435 22.92 10.21 -10.87
C PHE A 435 21.85 10.56 -11.92
N ASP A 436 21.06 9.57 -12.31
CA ASP A 436 19.92 9.72 -13.21
C ASP A 436 18.59 9.45 -12.48
N LYS A 437 17.48 9.44 -13.23
CA LYS A 437 16.14 9.14 -12.72
C LYS A 437 16.03 7.81 -11.97
N HIS A 438 16.92 6.83 -12.22
CA HIS A 438 16.86 5.53 -11.56
C HIS A 438 17.17 5.65 -10.06
N TYR A 439 18.15 6.48 -9.71
CA TYR A 439 18.54 6.75 -8.33
C TYR A 439 17.44 7.52 -7.59
N VAL A 440 16.80 8.48 -8.25
CA VAL A 440 15.68 9.25 -7.67
C VAL A 440 14.53 8.31 -7.28
N MET A 441 14.15 7.39 -8.17
CA MET A 441 13.12 6.39 -7.87
C MET A 441 13.56 5.42 -6.77
N TRP A 442 14.81 4.96 -6.80
CA TRP A 442 15.38 4.11 -5.76
C TRP A 442 15.31 4.77 -4.37
N LEU A 443 15.70 6.04 -4.27
CA LEU A 443 15.67 6.81 -3.03
C LEU A 443 14.25 6.91 -2.46
N ARG A 444 13.25 7.15 -3.32
CA ARG A 444 11.83 7.19 -2.93
C ARG A 444 11.34 5.86 -2.36
N TYR A 445 11.60 4.73 -3.04
CA TYR A 445 11.17 3.42 -2.55
C TYR A 445 11.90 3.00 -1.26
N ALA A 446 13.18 3.32 -1.13
CA ALA A 446 13.93 3.11 0.10
C ALA A 446 13.30 3.88 1.27
N ALA A 447 12.95 5.16 1.08
CA ALA A 447 12.30 5.97 2.11
C ALA A 447 10.90 5.45 2.50
N ILE A 448 10.07 5.05 1.53
CA ILE A 448 8.75 4.47 1.78
C ILE A 448 8.86 3.20 2.63
N ALA A 449 9.76 2.29 2.26
CA ALA A 449 9.98 1.07 3.02
C ALA A 449 10.57 1.35 4.41
N MET A 450 11.43 2.36 4.55
CA MET A 450 11.94 2.80 5.86
C MET A 450 10.83 3.29 6.79
N GLU A 451 9.83 4.02 6.27
CA GLU A 451 8.65 4.41 7.07
C GLU A 451 7.88 3.19 7.59
N LYS A 452 7.71 2.17 6.73
CA LYS A 452 7.08 0.91 7.16
C LYS A 452 7.88 0.24 8.27
N GLN A 453 9.22 0.19 8.17
CA GLN A 453 10.06 -0.38 9.21
C GLN A 453 9.94 0.40 10.52
N ARG A 454 9.99 1.73 10.47
CA ARG A 454 9.79 2.59 11.66
C ARG A 454 8.43 2.36 12.30
N ARG A 455 7.34 2.31 11.52
CA ARG A 455 5.99 2.04 12.03
C ARG A 455 5.87 0.68 12.69
N ASN A 456 6.49 -0.35 12.10
CA ASN A 456 6.52 -1.68 12.71
C ASN A 456 7.28 -1.68 14.04
N ILE A 457 8.43 -0.99 14.12
CA ILE A 457 9.19 -0.85 15.35
C ILE A 457 8.39 -0.10 16.41
N LEU A 458 7.77 1.03 16.05
CA LEU A 458 6.89 1.78 16.96
C LEU A 458 5.67 0.99 17.41
N TYR A 459 5.07 0.21 16.53
CA TYR A 459 3.97 -0.68 16.88
C TYR A 459 4.44 -1.75 17.88
N ASN A 460 5.59 -2.37 17.63
CA ASN A 460 6.18 -3.34 18.56
C ASN A 460 6.55 -2.70 19.90
N ASP A 461 7.07 -1.47 19.89
CA ASP A 461 7.37 -0.70 21.10
C ASP A 461 6.09 -0.37 21.88
N SER A 462 5.01 0.01 21.19
CA SER A 462 3.68 0.24 21.77
C SER A 462 3.08 -1.05 22.36
N VAL A 463 3.14 -2.16 21.62
CA VAL A 463 2.68 -3.46 22.10
C VAL A 463 3.50 -3.91 23.31
N ALA A 464 4.80 -3.64 23.33
CA ALA A 464 5.65 -3.92 24.48
C ALA A 464 5.30 -3.05 25.70
N ASP A 465 4.84 -1.81 25.52
CA ASP A 465 4.35 -0.94 26.61
C ASP A 465 2.97 -1.38 27.12
N ASP A 466 2.05 -1.74 26.23
CA ASP A 466 0.72 -2.28 26.57
C ASP A 466 0.85 -3.61 27.35
N GLN A 467 1.85 -4.43 27.04
CA GLN A 467 2.13 -5.69 27.76
C GLN A 467 2.61 -5.50 29.19
N ILE A 468 3.07 -4.31 29.60
CA ILE A 468 3.57 -4.04 30.95
C ILE A 468 2.61 -3.19 31.80
N ARG A 469 1.45 -2.82 31.25
CA ARG A 469 0.40 -2.06 31.93
C ARG A 469 -0.90 -2.87 32.04
N ASP A 470 -1.75 -2.47 32.97
CA ASP A 470 -3.12 -2.96 33.09
C ASP A 470 -4.06 -2.11 32.22
N PRO A 471 -4.82 -2.72 31.29
CA PRO A 471 -5.60 -1.97 30.30
C PRO A 471 -6.80 -1.23 30.89
N LEU A 472 -7.30 -1.64 32.05
CA LEU A 472 -8.44 -0.98 32.70
C LEU A 472 -8.00 0.29 33.43
N THR A 473 -6.86 0.22 34.13
CA THR A 473 -6.44 1.25 35.09
C THR A 473 -5.24 2.10 34.64
N GLY A 474 -4.50 1.65 33.62
CA GLY A 474 -3.28 2.31 33.13
C GLY A 474 -2.05 2.17 34.05
N LEU A 475 -2.20 1.53 35.21
CA LEU A 475 -1.09 1.21 36.13
C LEU A 475 -0.18 0.13 35.54
N LEU A 476 0.99 -0.09 36.14
CA LEU A 476 1.82 -1.23 35.76
C LEU A 476 1.09 -2.54 36.12
N ASN A 477 1.28 -3.58 35.33
CA ASN A 477 0.96 -4.95 35.73
C ASN A 477 2.19 -5.59 36.41
N VAL A 478 2.06 -6.83 36.88
CA VAL A 478 3.17 -7.54 37.57
C VAL A 478 4.43 -7.65 36.70
N LYS A 479 4.29 -7.84 35.39
CA LYS A 479 5.40 -7.88 34.44
C LYS A 479 6.11 -6.52 34.35
N GLY A 480 5.35 -5.43 34.29
CA GLY A 480 5.88 -4.06 34.30
C GLY A 480 6.58 -3.69 35.59
N TYR A 481 6.00 -4.05 36.73
CA TYR A 481 6.60 -3.92 38.05
C TYR A 481 8.00 -4.55 38.11
N LYS A 482 8.13 -5.82 37.73
CA LYS A 482 9.41 -6.54 37.75
C LYS A 482 10.45 -5.87 36.87
N LYS A 483 10.05 -5.47 35.65
CA LYS A 483 10.93 -4.79 34.68
C LYS A 483 11.45 -3.46 35.25
N VAL A 484 10.56 -2.59 35.73
CA VAL A 484 10.92 -1.26 36.23
C VAL A 484 11.76 -1.36 37.51
N MET A 485 11.40 -2.24 38.45
CA MET A 485 12.16 -2.39 39.69
C MET A 485 13.52 -3.03 39.48
N THR A 486 13.66 -3.95 38.54
CA THR A 486 14.99 -4.48 38.15
C THR A 486 15.89 -3.37 37.64
N GLN A 487 15.36 -2.45 36.82
CA GLN A 487 16.11 -1.29 36.33
C GLN A 487 16.43 -0.29 37.45
N ARG A 488 15.47 0.04 38.32
CA ARG A 488 15.65 1.01 39.41
C ARG A 488 16.58 0.52 40.51
N CYS A 489 16.54 -0.77 40.83
CA CYS A 489 17.49 -1.37 41.77
C CYS A 489 18.91 -1.36 41.19
N GLY A 490 19.06 -1.63 39.88
CA GLY A 490 20.34 -1.68 39.16
C GLY A 490 21.20 -2.89 39.55
N SER A 491 21.49 -3.03 40.84
CA SER A 491 22.00 -4.22 41.50
C SER A 491 21.17 -4.53 42.75
N PHE A 492 21.06 -5.82 43.12
CA PHE A 492 20.30 -6.26 44.30
C PHE A 492 21.18 -6.46 45.54
N ASP A 493 22.25 -5.66 45.69
CA ASP A 493 23.14 -5.67 46.86
C ASP A 493 23.23 -4.26 47.45
N ARG A 494 22.08 -3.75 47.91
CA ARG A 494 21.88 -2.38 48.39
C ARG A 494 21.36 -2.36 49.82
N PRO A 495 22.22 -2.60 50.83
CA PRO A 495 21.81 -2.60 52.24
C PRO A 495 21.39 -1.19 52.74
N ASP A 496 21.73 -0.13 52.00
CA ASP A 496 21.30 1.24 52.22
C ASP A 496 19.83 1.50 51.85
N LYS A 497 19.18 0.57 51.12
CA LYS A 497 17.81 0.72 50.63
C LYS A 497 16.87 -0.37 51.16
N LEU A 498 15.66 0.04 51.52
CA LEU A 498 14.54 -0.85 51.81
C LEU A 498 13.51 -0.77 50.67
N MET A 499 13.11 -1.91 50.13
CA MET A 499 11.94 -1.99 49.27
C MET A 499 10.68 -1.99 50.15
N ARG A 500 9.73 -1.12 49.84
CA ARG A 500 8.44 -1.01 50.50
C ARG A 500 7.34 -1.48 49.56
N ILE A 501 6.45 -2.34 50.04
CA ILE A 501 5.18 -2.66 49.38
C ILE A 501 4.02 -2.26 50.28
N ILE A 502 3.10 -1.45 49.75
CA ILE A 502 1.80 -1.17 50.37
C ILE A 502 0.73 -1.88 49.52
N SER A 503 0.18 -2.98 50.03
CA SER A 503 -0.86 -3.74 49.33
C SER A 503 -2.24 -3.14 49.62
N VAL A 504 -3.10 -3.02 48.60
CA VAL A 504 -4.39 -2.33 48.67
C VAL A 504 -5.51 -3.14 47.98
N ASP A 505 -6.61 -3.39 48.69
CA ASP A 505 -7.76 -4.20 48.23
C ASP A 505 -9.07 -3.42 48.36
N VAL A 506 -9.95 -3.46 47.36
CA VAL A 506 -11.26 -2.79 47.43
C VAL A 506 -12.22 -3.54 48.36
N GLU A 507 -12.77 -2.88 49.37
CA GLU A 507 -13.80 -3.46 50.23
C GLU A 507 -15.11 -3.65 49.44
N ASN A 508 -15.58 -4.91 49.37
CA ASN A 508 -16.89 -5.28 48.82
C ASN A 508 -17.11 -4.94 47.33
N LEU A 509 -16.08 -5.00 46.48
CA LEU A 509 -16.24 -4.81 45.03
C LEU A 509 -17.29 -5.76 44.41
N ARG A 510 -17.35 -7.01 44.86
CA ARG A 510 -18.39 -7.97 44.41
C ARG A 510 -19.81 -7.48 44.73
N GLY A 511 -20.02 -6.88 45.89
CA GLY A 511 -21.31 -6.29 46.26
C GLY A 511 -21.68 -5.10 45.37
N ILE A 512 -20.69 -4.26 45.04
CA ILE A 512 -20.85 -3.13 44.10
C ILE A 512 -21.22 -3.66 42.70
N ASN A 513 -20.49 -4.65 42.18
CA ASN A 513 -20.78 -5.26 40.88
C ASN A 513 -22.18 -5.88 40.83
N SER A 514 -22.60 -6.51 41.94
CA SER A 514 -23.92 -7.15 42.03
C SER A 514 -25.07 -6.15 42.10
N ALA A 515 -24.84 -4.98 42.70
CA ALA A 515 -25.87 -3.95 42.90
C ALA A 515 -25.95 -2.93 41.74
N TYR A 516 -24.81 -2.59 41.13
CA TYR A 516 -24.70 -1.49 40.17
C TYR A 516 -24.09 -1.90 38.80
N GLY A 517 -23.73 -3.17 38.64
CA GLY A 517 -23.16 -3.71 37.41
C GLY A 517 -21.64 -3.57 37.31
N TYR A 518 -21.03 -4.35 36.42
CA TYR A 518 -19.57 -4.40 36.23
C TYR A 518 -18.97 -3.08 35.76
N SER A 519 -19.70 -2.28 34.97
CA SER A 519 -19.23 -0.96 34.51
C SER A 519 -19.00 0.02 35.67
N GLU A 520 -19.78 -0.07 36.75
CA GLU A 520 -19.56 0.75 37.95
C GLU A 520 -18.41 0.21 38.81
N GLY A 521 -18.22 -1.12 38.86
CA GLY A 521 -17.02 -1.72 39.45
C GLY A 521 -15.74 -1.28 38.76
N ASP A 522 -15.73 -1.27 37.43
CA ASP A 522 -14.62 -0.80 36.60
C ASP A 522 -14.28 0.67 36.89
N ARG A 523 -15.30 1.52 37.05
CA ARG A 523 -15.11 2.92 37.47
C ARG A 523 -14.48 3.02 38.85
N VAL A 524 -14.90 2.18 39.81
CA VAL A 524 -14.29 2.14 41.16
C VAL A 524 -12.80 1.75 41.07
N LEU A 525 -12.45 0.77 40.24
CA LEU A 525 -11.06 0.34 40.04
C LEU A 525 -10.20 1.43 39.38
N GLN A 526 -10.72 2.11 38.34
CA GLN A 526 -10.05 3.24 37.70
C GLN A 526 -9.81 4.40 38.67
N ARG A 527 -10.80 4.70 39.52
CA ARG A 527 -10.69 5.73 40.56
C ARG A 527 -9.68 5.36 41.63
N LEU A 528 -9.66 4.10 42.07
CA LEU A 528 -8.64 3.62 43.01
C LEU A 528 -7.24 3.81 42.41
N ALA A 529 -7.04 3.49 41.14
CA ALA A 529 -5.75 3.70 40.48
C ALA A 529 -5.31 5.17 40.47
N MET A 530 -6.23 6.12 40.27
CA MET A 530 -5.96 7.55 40.40
C MET A 530 -5.57 7.94 41.83
N ILE A 531 -6.28 7.41 42.83
CA ILE A 531 -5.99 7.65 44.26
C ILE A 531 -4.59 7.13 44.59
N LEU A 532 -4.23 5.93 44.13
CA LEU A 532 -2.91 5.33 44.35
C LEU A 532 -1.81 6.20 43.71
N ASN A 533 -1.97 6.61 42.46
CA ASN A 533 -0.99 7.48 41.77
C ASN A 533 -0.81 8.84 42.46
N ASN A 534 -1.89 9.45 42.96
CA ASN A 534 -1.82 10.73 43.66
C ASN A 534 -1.27 10.63 45.09
N SER A 535 -1.14 9.41 45.61
CA SER A 535 -0.62 9.13 46.96
C SER A 535 0.81 8.57 46.92
N ALA A 536 1.23 8.06 45.77
CA ALA A 536 2.57 7.55 45.53
C ALA A 536 3.60 8.70 45.45
N GLY A 537 4.80 8.48 45.98
CA GLY A 537 5.91 9.41 45.83
C GLY A 537 6.45 9.47 44.39
N GLU A 538 7.32 10.44 44.10
CA GLU A 538 7.88 10.68 42.76
C GLU A 538 8.60 9.44 42.18
N ASP A 539 9.26 8.66 43.03
CA ASP A 539 9.99 7.44 42.68
C ASP A 539 9.24 6.14 43.01
N ASP A 540 7.96 6.23 43.33
CA ASP A 540 7.13 5.05 43.56
C ASP A 540 6.53 4.54 42.24
N ILE A 541 6.05 3.30 42.26
CA ILE A 541 5.24 2.73 41.19
C ILE A 541 3.96 2.13 41.75
N CYS A 542 2.87 2.35 41.05
CA CYS A 542 1.57 1.76 41.34
C CYS A 542 1.33 0.57 40.39
N VAL A 543 0.88 -0.54 40.97
CA VAL A 543 0.75 -1.81 40.26
C VAL A 543 -0.64 -2.38 40.53
N ARG A 544 -1.30 -2.89 39.49
CA ARG A 544 -2.47 -3.76 39.63
C ARG A 544 -2.04 -5.21 39.41
N VAL A 545 -2.37 -6.07 40.37
CA VAL A 545 -2.01 -7.49 40.33
C VAL A 545 -3.05 -8.26 39.54
N SER A 546 -4.29 -8.25 40.03
CA SER A 546 -5.46 -8.85 39.38
C SER A 546 -6.73 -8.38 40.10
N GLY A 547 -7.90 -8.41 39.44
CA GLY A 547 -9.18 -8.12 40.11
C GLY A 547 -9.21 -6.78 40.86
N ASP A 548 -9.44 -6.86 42.17
CA ASP A 548 -9.44 -5.76 43.15
C ASP A 548 -8.11 -5.54 43.89
N GLU A 549 -7.05 -6.24 43.50
CA GLU A 549 -5.76 -6.22 44.17
C GLU A 549 -4.75 -5.25 43.51
N PHE A 550 -4.24 -4.33 44.32
CA PHE A 550 -3.25 -3.33 43.93
C PHE A 550 -2.09 -3.31 44.92
N PHE A 551 -0.96 -2.73 44.53
CA PHE A 551 0.05 -2.28 45.47
C PHE A 551 0.84 -1.07 44.99
N ILE A 552 1.40 -0.33 45.95
CA ILE A 552 2.41 0.72 45.71
C ILE A 552 3.77 0.17 46.11
N CYS A 553 4.76 0.25 45.23
CA CYS A 553 6.13 -0.14 45.49
C CYS A 553 7.05 1.09 45.48
N GLY A 554 7.96 1.18 46.45
CA GLY A 554 8.95 2.25 46.55
C GLY A 554 10.27 1.80 47.15
N LEU A 555 11.31 2.62 47.01
CA LEU A 555 12.61 2.44 47.67
C LEU A 555 12.80 3.52 48.75
N LEU A 556 12.98 3.10 50.00
CA LEU A 556 13.25 3.97 51.14
C LEU A 556 14.72 3.90 51.52
N ASP A 557 15.25 5.00 52.08
CA ASP A 557 16.57 4.98 52.73
C ASP A 557 16.48 4.23 54.06
N ALA A 558 17.36 3.24 54.26
CA ALA A 558 17.35 2.41 55.46
C ALA A 558 17.60 3.22 56.76
N ASP A 559 18.34 4.34 56.64
CA ASP A 559 18.72 5.21 57.77
C ASP A 559 17.64 6.26 58.12
N MET A 560 16.69 6.52 57.23
CA MET A 560 15.54 7.42 57.43
C MET A 560 14.28 6.90 56.74
N PRO A 561 13.60 5.88 57.30
CA PRO A 561 12.39 5.30 56.71
C PRO A 561 11.15 6.16 57.03
N VAL A 562 11.18 7.45 56.69
CA VAL A 562 9.98 8.30 56.69
C VAL A 562 9.18 7.95 55.43
N ASP A 563 7.91 7.62 55.61
CA ASP A 563 7.04 7.11 54.56
C ASP A 563 5.67 7.76 54.70
N ASP A 564 5.45 8.83 53.94
CA ASP A 564 4.23 9.64 53.96
C ASP A 564 3.10 9.02 53.11
N VAL A 565 3.42 8.02 52.27
CA VAL A 565 2.48 7.38 51.32
C VAL A 565 1.23 6.81 52.01
N PRO A 566 1.30 6.12 53.17
CA PRO A 566 0.10 5.66 53.85
C PRO A 566 -0.81 6.80 54.32
N VAL A 567 -0.23 7.91 54.79
CA VAL A 567 -0.98 9.08 55.28
C VAL A 567 -1.64 9.81 54.11
N ASP A 568 -0.92 9.97 53.00
CA ASP A 568 -1.44 10.58 51.79
C ASP A 568 -2.53 9.72 51.15
N LEU A 569 -2.39 8.39 51.19
CA LEU A 569 -3.38 7.43 50.71
C LEU A 569 -4.70 7.53 51.49
N GLU A 570 -4.64 7.58 52.82
CA GLU A 570 -5.84 7.79 53.66
C GLU A 570 -6.48 9.16 53.39
N ARG A 571 -5.68 10.23 53.35
CA ARG A 571 -6.18 11.59 53.08
C ARG A 571 -6.87 11.71 51.72
N ASN A 572 -6.25 11.15 50.68
CA ASN A 572 -6.77 11.20 49.31
C ASN A 572 -8.05 10.33 49.17
N LEU A 573 -8.14 9.20 49.89
CA LEU A 573 -9.35 8.41 49.96
C LEU A 573 -10.50 9.18 50.65
N GLU A 574 -10.24 9.82 51.79
CA GLU A 574 -11.25 10.60 52.52
C GLU A 574 -11.77 11.79 51.69
N ALA A 575 -10.85 12.52 51.04
CA ALA A 575 -11.21 13.60 50.13
C ALA A 575 -12.08 13.09 48.97
N PHE A 576 -11.72 11.92 48.41
CA PHE A 576 -12.48 11.30 47.34
C PHE A 576 -13.91 10.93 47.76
N ASN A 577 -14.06 10.26 48.91
CA ASN A 577 -15.37 9.86 49.42
C ASN A 577 -16.26 11.04 49.81
N THR A 578 -15.66 12.19 50.16
CA THR A 578 -16.42 13.41 50.51
C THR A 578 -16.96 14.13 49.27
N VAL A 579 -16.29 13.99 48.12
CA VAL A 579 -16.65 14.68 46.86
C VAL A 579 -17.45 13.78 45.90
N SER A 580 -17.41 12.46 46.08
CA SER A 580 -18.08 11.49 45.22
C SER A 580 -19.61 11.63 45.25
N THR A 581 -20.24 11.56 44.07
CA THR A 581 -21.70 11.49 43.90
C THR A 581 -22.25 10.05 43.93
N MET A 582 -21.41 9.07 44.26
CA MET A 582 -21.83 7.68 44.40
C MET A 582 -22.72 7.50 45.64
N ASP A 583 -23.75 6.66 45.54
CA ASP A 583 -24.63 6.30 46.67
C ASP A 583 -23.91 5.50 47.78
N PHE A 584 -22.61 5.23 47.61
CA PHE A 584 -21.74 4.48 48.51
C PHE A 584 -20.31 5.03 48.48
N GLY A 585 -19.62 4.94 49.62
CA GLY A 585 -18.18 5.28 49.71
C GLY A 585 -17.30 4.13 49.21
N VAL A 586 -16.11 4.47 48.73
CA VAL A 586 -15.04 3.51 48.43
C VAL A 586 -14.23 3.29 49.70
N HIS A 587 -14.12 2.05 50.14
CA HIS A 587 -13.26 1.68 51.27
C HIS A 587 -12.26 0.63 50.80
N PHE A 588 -11.08 0.58 51.41
CA PHE A 588 -10.06 -0.41 51.06
C PHE A 588 -9.34 -0.95 52.29
N TYR A 589 -8.75 -2.13 52.14
CA TYR A 589 -7.84 -2.73 53.11
C TYR A 589 -6.41 -2.47 52.68
N THR A 590 -5.57 -2.01 53.60
CA THR A 590 -4.13 -1.82 53.35
C THR A 590 -3.27 -2.69 54.25
N SER A 591 -2.11 -3.10 53.76
CA SER A 591 -1.00 -3.59 54.57
C SER A 591 0.29 -2.97 54.08
N ARG A 592 1.30 -2.87 54.94
CA ARG A 592 2.62 -2.40 54.57
C ARG A 592 3.68 -3.38 55.04
N VAL A 593 4.58 -3.74 54.13
CA VAL A 593 5.78 -4.54 54.42
C VAL A 593 7.01 -3.86 53.82
N THR A 594 8.15 -4.02 54.48
CA THR A 594 9.43 -3.52 54.00
C THR A 594 10.49 -4.61 54.13
N ALA A 595 11.43 -4.67 53.19
CA ALA A 595 12.59 -5.55 53.29
C ALA A 595 13.84 -4.96 52.60
N PRO A 596 15.06 -5.27 53.08
CA PRO A 596 16.31 -4.79 52.46
C PRO A 596 16.52 -5.34 51.05
N VAL A 597 17.04 -4.53 50.12
CA VAL A 597 17.30 -4.95 48.73
C VAL A 597 18.59 -5.79 48.65
N THR A 598 18.49 -7.06 49.02
CA THR A 598 19.64 -7.99 49.15
C THR A 598 19.66 -9.13 48.13
N SER A 599 18.57 -9.35 47.38
CA SER A 599 18.52 -10.30 46.27
C SER A 599 17.37 -9.97 45.33
N ALA A 600 17.41 -10.48 44.09
CA ALA A 600 16.31 -10.32 43.14
C ALA A 600 15.02 -11.02 43.60
N GLU A 601 15.11 -12.05 44.45
CA GLU A 601 13.97 -12.79 45.00
C GLU A 601 13.02 -11.91 45.83
N ILE A 602 13.49 -10.74 46.30
CA ILE A 602 12.65 -9.76 46.99
C ILE A 602 11.51 -9.24 46.11
N LEU A 603 11.71 -9.21 44.78
CA LEU A 603 10.69 -8.78 43.83
C LEU A 603 9.49 -9.73 43.79
N ASP A 604 9.70 -11.02 44.09
CA ASP A 604 8.64 -12.02 44.10
C ASP A 604 8.04 -12.21 45.49
N SER A 605 8.90 -12.27 46.51
CA SER A 605 8.51 -12.62 47.87
C SER A 605 7.81 -11.48 48.62
N LEU A 606 8.25 -10.23 48.44
CA LEU A 606 7.75 -9.11 49.25
C LEU A 606 6.31 -8.70 48.90
N PRO A 607 5.88 -8.64 47.62
CA PRO A 607 4.48 -8.39 47.28
C PRO A 607 3.52 -9.48 47.79
N TYR A 608 3.96 -10.74 47.77
CA TYR A 608 3.19 -11.86 48.30
C TYR A 608 2.98 -11.75 49.82
N GLU A 609 4.05 -11.44 50.57
CA GLU A 609 3.96 -11.21 52.01
C GLU A 609 3.04 -10.03 52.35
N ALA A 610 3.12 -8.94 51.57
CA ALA A 610 2.21 -7.81 51.72
C ALA A 610 0.74 -8.23 51.56
N ASN A 611 0.44 -8.97 50.49
CA ASN A 611 -0.92 -9.42 50.21
C ASN A 611 -1.45 -10.37 51.30
N TYR A 612 -0.59 -11.28 51.78
CA TYR A 612 -0.92 -12.20 52.86
C TYR A 612 -1.31 -11.45 54.15
N GLN A 613 -0.50 -10.48 54.58
CA GLN A 613 -0.77 -9.67 55.78
C GLN A 613 -2.07 -8.84 55.65
N ARG A 614 -2.35 -8.30 54.47
CA ARG A 614 -3.60 -7.57 54.16
C ARG A 614 -4.83 -8.48 54.28
N THR A 615 -4.74 -9.69 53.72
CA THR A 615 -5.82 -10.68 53.74
C THR A 615 -6.13 -11.10 55.18
N MET A 616 -5.11 -11.34 56.01
CA MET A 616 -5.30 -11.62 57.44
C MET A 616 -5.99 -10.47 58.19
N ALA A 617 -5.68 -9.21 57.85
CA ALA A 617 -6.33 -8.04 58.45
C ALA A 617 -7.81 -7.93 58.02
N LYS A 618 -8.12 -8.20 56.75
CA LYS A 618 -9.48 -8.25 56.18
C LYS A 618 -10.34 -9.34 56.87
N ASP A 619 -9.81 -10.54 57.04
CA ASP A 619 -10.53 -11.65 57.68
C ASP A 619 -10.82 -11.39 59.17
N ASN A 620 -9.86 -10.81 59.90
CA ASN A 620 -10.07 -10.41 61.29
C ASN A 620 -11.11 -9.29 61.45
N HIS A 621 -11.18 -8.36 60.49
CA HIS A 621 -12.20 -7.30 60.46
C HIS A 621 -13.61 -7.86 60.18
N ASN A 622 -13.72 -8.81 59.24
CA ASN A 622 -14.98 -9.50 58.91
C ASN A 622 -15.50 -10.39 60.05
N LYS A 623 -14.63 -11.12 60.75
CA LYS A 623 -14.98 -11.88 61.97
C LYS A 623 -15.58 -11.01 63.07
N LYS A 624 -15.09 -9.78 63.22
CA LYS A 624 -15.55 -8.84 64.26
C LYS A 624 -16.95 -8.28 63.94
N ARG A 625 -17.28 -8.09 62.66
CA ARG A 625 -18.62 -7.70 62.19
C ARG A 625 -19.64 -8.84 62.26
N MET A 626 -19.24 -10.08 61.99
CA MET A 626 -20.14 -11.25 62.05
C MET A 626 -20.57 -11.62 63.49
N ASN A 627 -19.80 -11.24 64.52
CA ASN A 627 -20.14 -11.54 65.91
C ASN A 627 -21.21 -10.60 66.53
N ILE A 628 -21.67 -9.56 65.83
CA ILE A 628 -22.62 -8.57 66.35
C ILE A 628 -24.04 -8.75 65.76
N ALA A 629 -24.21 -9.52 64.68
CA ALA A 629 -25.50 -9.73 64.02
C ALA A 629 -25.98 -11.21 64.13
N ASP A 630 -26.59 -11.53 65.26
CA ASP A 630 -27.51 -12.65 65.51
C ASP A 630 -27.36 -13.98 64.73
N GLY A 631 -26.79 -14.98 65.42
CA GLY A 631 -27.61 -16.07 65.96
C GLY A 631 -28.56 -16.83 65.03
N LYS A 632 -28.06 -17.42 63.94
CA LYS A 632 -28.53 -18.71 63.37
C LYS A 632 -27.58 -19.17 62.28
N GLY A 633 -26.94 -20.31 62.52
CA GLY A 633 -25.85 -20.85 61.72
C GLY A 633 -26.21 -21.05 60.25
N ARG A 634 -25.49 -20.33 59.40
CA ARG A 634 -24.92 -20.85 58.16
C ARG A 634 -23.45 -20.45 58.16
N GLN A 635 -22.57 -21.46 58.16
CA GLN A 635 -21.12 -21.29 58.12
C GLN A 635 -20.70 -20.53 56.86
N PRO A 636 -19.87 -19.48 56.99
CA PRO A 636 -18.98 -19.02 55.93
C PRO A 636 -17.60 -19.66 56.11
N VAL A 637 -17.02 -20.04 54.98
CA VAL A 637 -15.75 -20.76 54.82
C VAL A 637 -14.59 -19.76 54.88
N GLU A 638 -13.66 -19.97 55.81
CA GLU A 638 -12.31 -19.42 55.79
C GLU A 638 -11.32 -20.60 55.81
N GLY A 639 -10.21 -20.47 55.06
CA GLY A 639 -9.03 -21.32 55.18
C GLY A 639 -9.03 -22.55 54.26
N TYR A 640 -7.91 -22.78 53.59
CA TYR A 640 -7.60 -24.08 53.00
C TYR A 640 -7.77 -25.17 54.06
N ASP A 641 -8.63 -26.16 53.78
CA ASP A 641 -8.97 -27.22 54.72
C ASP A 641 -7.73 -28.10 54.97
N GLU A 642 -7.30 -28.19 56.23
CA GLU A 642 -6.18 -29.02 56.66
C GLU A 642 -6.44 -30.52 56.40
N GLU A 643 -7.72 -30.94 56.33
CA GLU A 643 -8.09 -32.30 55.93
C GLU A 643 -7.96 -32.49 54.40
N GLU A 644 -8.31 -31.50 53.58
CA GLU A 644 -8.08 -31.52 52.13
C GLU A 644 -6.57 -31.56 51.81
N ARG A 645 -5.75 -30.79 52.54
CA ARG A 645 -4.29 -30.81 52.38
C ARG A 645 -3.68 -32.18 52.68
N LYS A 646 -4.09 -32.83 53.79
CA LYS A 646 -3.66 -34.20 54.13
C LYS A 646 -4.14 -35.22 53.09
N LEU A 647 -5.36 -35.05 52.58
CA LEU A 647 -5.91 -35.90 51.53
C LEU A 647 -5.10 -35.79 50.24
N VAL A 648 -4.80 -34.58 49.77
CA VAL A 648 -3.96 -34.36 48.57
C VAL A 648 -2.55 -34.94 48.77
N ALA A 649 -1.93 -34.74 49.94
CA ALA A 649 -0.63 -35.35 50.23
C ALA A 649 -0.66 -36.89 50.15
N LYS A 650 -1.75 -37.53 50.60
CA LYS A 650 -1.96 -38.97 50.47
C LYS A 650 -2.18 -39.39 49.02
N ILE A 651 -2.98 -38.64 48.25
CA ILE A 651 -3.24 -38.90 46.83
C ILE A 651 -1.92 -38.96 46.04
N LEU A 652 -1.01 -38.02 46.30
CA LEU A 652 0.29 -37.96 45.64
C LEU A 652 1.25 -39.06 46.14
N ASN A 653 1.29 -39.34 47.44
CA ASN A 653 2.19 -40.37 47.99
C ASN A 653 1.86 -41.80 47.51
N ASP A 654 0.56 -42.11 47.41
CA ASP A 654 0.07 -43.45 47.10
C ASP A 654 -0.28 -43.62 45.60
N ASP A 655 -0.01 -42.62 44.75
CA ASP A 655 -0.38 -42.58 43.31
C ASP A 655 -1.85 -42.95 43.07
N LEU A 656 -2.76 -42.23 43.73
CA LEU A 656 -4.21 -42.49 43.66
C LEU A 656 -4.90 -41.64 42.59
N LEU A 657 -4.14 -41.08 41.64
CA LEU A 657 -4.68 -40.33 40.52
C LEU A 657 -5.32 -41.30 39.51
N THR A 658 -6.55 -40.98 39.13
CA THR A 658 -7.31 -41.70 38.10
C THR A 658 -7.64 -40.75 36.96
N TYR A 659 -8.09 -41.26 35.82
CA TYR A 659 -8.34 -40.44 34.64
C TYR A 659 -9.68 -40.82 34.00
N HIS A 660 -10.41 -39.80 33.57
CA HIS A 660 -11.54 -39.99 32.65
C HIS A 660 -11.11 -39.52 31.26
N PHE A 661 -11.58 -40.21 30.24
CA PHE A 661 -11.26 -39.94 28.85
C PHE A 661 -12.45 -39.31 28.15
N GLN A 662 -12.24 -38.14 27.55
CA GLN A 662 -13.25 -37.49 26.72
C GLN A 662 -12.89 -37.63 25.24
N PRO A 663 -13.81 -38.08 24.37
CA PRO A 663 -13.48 -38.27 22.96
C PRO A 663 -13.40 -36.93 22.21
N ILE A 664 -12.35 -36.80 21.42
CA ILE A 664 -12.17 -35.79 20.39
C ILE A 664 -12.61 -36.39 19.07
N VAL A 665 -13.59 -35.76 18.43
CA VAL A 665 -14.28 -36.30 17.26
C VAL A 665 -13.91 -35.50 16.02
N SER A 666 -13.68 -36.19 14.91
CA SER A 666 -13.56 -35.52 13.61
C SER A 666 -14.86 -34.80 13.28
N ALA A 667 -14.76 -33.49 13.09
CA ALA A 667 -15.89 -32.68 12.71
C ALA A 667 -16.44 -33.07 11.33
N LYS A 668 -15.70 -33.83 10.51
CA LYS A 668 -16.10 -34.29 9.16
C LYS A 668 -16.81 -35.64 9.16
N THR A 669 -16.23 -36.63 9.82
CA THR A 669 -16.69 -38.03 9.72
C THR A 669 -17.56 -38.49 10.88
N GLY A 670 -17.54 -37.75 11.99
CA GLY A 670 -18.13 -38.17 13.27
C GLY A 670 -17.39 -39.32 13.94
N GLU A 671 -16.21 -39.71 13.42
CA GLU A 671 -15.37 -40.73 14.05
C GLU A 671 -14.49 -40.13 15.15
N ILE A 672 -14.32 -40.87 16.24
CA ILE A 672 -13.39 -40.49 17.31
C ILE A 672 -11.98 -40.56 16.73
N VAL A 673 -11.16 -39.53 16.89
CA VAL A 673 -9.77 -39.49 16.40
C VAL A 673 -8.76 -39.43 17.52
N ALA A 674 -9.16 -38.93 18.68
CA ALA A 674 -8.32 -38.85 19.87
C ALA A 674 -9.17 -38.85 21.14
N TYR A 675 -8.51 -38.89 22.29
CA TYR A 675 -9.14 -38.66 23.60
C TYR A 675 -8.31 -37.64 24.39
N GLU A 676 -8.97 -36.82 25.19
CA GLU A 676 -8.33 -36.03 26.23
C GLU A 676 -8.40 -36.77 27.57
N ALA A 677 -7.28 -36.86 28.27
CA ALA A 677 -7.19 -37.43 29.61
C ALA A 677 -7.41 -36.37 30.68
N LEU A 678 -8.47 -36.52 31.46
CA LEU A 678 -8.87 -35.58 32.51
C LEU A 678 -8.69 -36.23 33.89
N MET A 679 -7.80 -35.66 34.70
CA MET A 679 -7.47 -36.14 36.06
C MET A 679 -8.69 -36.20 36.99
N ARG A 680 -8.80 -37.26 37.79
CA ARG A 680 -9.87 -37.55 38.77
C ARG A 680 -9.31 -38.23 40.03
N TYR A 681 -10.12 -38.25 41.08
CA TYR A 681 -9.87 -39.01 42.31
C TYR A 681 -11.13 -39.76 42.75
N GLU A 682 -11.02 -41.06 43.03
CA GLU A 682 -12.14 -41.95 43.39
C GLU A 682 -12.08 -42.48 44.84
N GLY A 683 -11.58 -41.69 45.80
CA GLY A 683 -11.44 -42.12 47.20
C GLY A 683 -12.63 -41.84 48.13
N GLY A 684 -13.86 -41.74 47.61
CA GLY A 684 -15.08 -41.53 48.40
C GLY A 684 -15.33 -40.09 48.87
N VAL A 685 -14.30 -39.22 48.91
CA VAL A 685 -14.42 -37.77 49.10
C VAL A 685 -14.29 -37.07 47.74
N LYS A 686 -15.26 -36.20 47.40
CA LYS A 686 -15.23 -35.45 46.13
C LYS A 686 -14.27 -34.26 46.24
N ILE A 687 -13.12 -34.36 45.60
CA ILE A 687 -12.14 -33.27 45.46
C ILE A 687 -11.96 -32.93 43.98
N SER A 688 -11.87 -31.64 43.65
CA SER A 688 -11.74 -31.19 42.25
C SER A 688 -10.27 -31.21 41.78
N PRO A 689 -10.00 -31.36 40.47
CA PRO A 689 -8.64 -31.26 39.92
C PRO A 689 -7.95 -29.94 40.26
N ILE A 690 -8.67 -28.81 40.19
CA ILE A 690 -8.13 -27.49 40.56
C ILE A 690 -7.76 -27.45 42.04
N THR A 691 -8.56 -28.06 42.92
CA THR A 691 -8.24 -28.18 44.35
C THR A 691 -6.96 -28.99 44.57
N ILE A 692 -6.80 -30.11 43.87
CA ILE A 692 -5.57 -30.92 43.91
C ILE A 692 -4.36 -30.10 43.44
N LEU A 693 -4.47 -29.41 42.30
CA LEU A 693 -3.38 -28.58 41.74
C LEU A 693 -3.01 -27.43 42.67
N ASN A 694 -3.99 -26.70 43.23
CA ASN A 694 -3.75 -25.58 44.15
C ASN A 694 -3.05 -26.06 45.43
N HIS A 695 -3.49 -27.17 46.02
CA HIS A 695 -2.82 -27.73 47.20
C HIS A 695 -1.44 -28.32 46.88
N ALA A 696 -1.26 -28.95 45.72
CA ALA A 696 0.03 -29.44 45.27
C ALA A 696 1.02 -28.28 45.04
N ALA A 697 0.57 -27.17 44.43
CA ALA A 697 1.35 -25.94 44.27
C ALA A 697 1.75 -25.35 45.63
N ALA A 698 0.81 -25.20 46.56
CA ALA A 698 1.08 -24.71 47.91
C ALA A 698 2.03 -25.60 48.71
N MET A 699 2.14 -26.89 48.37
CA MET A 699 3.09 -27.83 48.96
C MET A 699 4.41 -27.96 48.19
N GLY A 700 4.56 -27.31 47.04
CA GLY A 700 5.72 -27.47 46.16
C GLY A 700 5.83 -28.85 45.51
N ARG A 701 4.70 -29.51 45.23
CA ARG A 701 4.61 -30.90 44.73
C ARG A 701 3.89 -31.03 43.38
N LEU A 702 3.91 -29.99 42.54
CA LEU A 702 3.36 -30.06 41.18
C LEU A 702 4.13 -31.07 40.30
N ASP A 703 5.43 -31.22 40.52
CA ASP A 703 6.27 -32.20 39.82
C ASP A 703 5.78 -33.64 40.03
N ASP A 704 5.25 -33.95 41.22
CA ASP A 704 4.67 -35.27 41.49
C ASP A 704 3.39 -35.49 40.66
N VAL A 705 2.55 -34.46 40.50
CA VAL A 705 1.34 -34.52 39.68
C VAL A 705 1.68 -34.77 38.21
N GLU A 706 2.65 -34.03 37.67
CA GLU A 706 3.13 -34.19 36.29
C GLU A 706 3.70 -35.59 36.09
N ARG A 707 4.57 -36.04 37.01
CA ARG A 707 5.20 -37.36 36.96
C ARG A 707 4.17 -38.48 37.00
N HIS A 708 3.26 -38.49 37.98
CA HIS A 708 2.21 -39.52 38.06
C HIS A 708 1.34 -39.52 36.81
N THR A 709 0.98 -38.35 36.28
CA THR A 709 0.16 -38.22 35.06
C THR A 709 0.84 -38.81 33.83
N MET A 710 2.09 -38.45 33.57
CA MET A 710 2.84 -38.97 32.43
C MET A 710 3.01 -40.50 32.52
N TYR A 711 3.43 -41.03 33.67
CA TYR A 711 3.64 -42.47 33.85
C TYR A 711 2.33 -43.26 33.75
N ASN A 712 1.25 -42.79 34.39
CA ASN A 712 -0.05 -43.46 34.38
C ASN A 712 -0.66 -43.52 32.97
N LEU A 713 -0.60 -42.42 32.21
CA LEU A 713 -1.19 -42.34 30.89
C LEU A 713 -0.38 -43.04 29.80
N PHE A 714 0.96 -43.03 29.89
CA PHE A 714 1.81 -43.81 29.00
C PHE A 714 1.61 -45.32 29.22
N ARG A 715 1.57 -45.77 30.48
CA ARG A 715 1.23 -47.16 30.82
C ARG A 715 -0.15 -47.53 30.28
N PHE A 716 -1.15 -46.68 30.51
CA PHE A 716 -2.51 -46.90 30.02
C PHE A 716 -2.55 -47.08 28.50
N MET A 717 -1.88 -46.21 27.74
CA MET A 717 -1.81 -46.30 26.28
C MET A 717 -1.11 -47.57 25.79
N HIS A 718 -0.07 -48.02 26.48
CA HIS A 718 0.63 -49.24 26.14
C HIS A 718 -0.22 -50.49 26.40
N GLU A 719 -0.91 -50.56 27.56
CA GLU A 719 -1.81 -51.66 27.91
C GLU A 719 -3.00 -51.76 26.95
N HIS A 720 -3.51 -50.62 26.46
CA HIS A 720 -4.67 -50.52 25.57
C HIS A 720 -4.30 -50.32 24.10
N LYS A 721 -3.04 -50.58 23.70
CA LYS A 721 -2.52 -50.25 22.36
C LYS A 721 -3.30 -50.82 21.17
N LYS A 722 -3.98 -51.96 21.36
CA LYS A 722 -4.84 -52.56 20.32
C LYS A 722 -6.15 -51.79 20.15
N GLU A 723 -6.71 -51.27 21.24
CA GLU A 723 -7.95 -50.49 21.22
C GLU A 723 -7.69 -49.03 20.82
N MET A 724 -6.47 -48.55 21.07
CA MET A 724 -5.95 -47.21 20.73
C MET A 724 -5.09 -47.17 19.47
N SER A 725 -5.21 -48.17 18.57
CA SER A 725 -4.24 -48.35 17.48
C SER A 725 -4.15 -47.14 16.53
N ASP A 726 -5.27 -46.43 16.35
CA ASP A 726 -5.38 -45.33 15.38
C ASP A 726 -5.82 -44.02 16.04
N LYS A 727 -5.68 -43.91 17.38
CA LYS A 727 -6.16 -42.77 18.18
C LYS A 727 -5.00 -42.10 18.92
N GLN A 728 -5.06 -40.77 19.01
CA GLN A 728 -4.12 -39.99 19.82
C GLN A 728 -4.65 -39.81 21.25
N LEU A 729 -3.76 -39.57 22.21
CA LEU A 729 -4.10 -39.21 23.58
C LEU A 729 -3.53 -37.84 23.91
N TYR A 730 -4.42 -36.92 24.26
CA TYR A 730 -4.11 -35.56 24.66
C TYR A 730 -3.93 -35.53 26.19
N ILE A 731 -2.82 -34.95 26.64
CA ILE A 731 -2.38 -34.92 28.02
C ILE A 731 -2.04 -33.48 28.39
N ASN A 732 -2.79 -32.92 29.35
CA ASN A 732 -2.47 -31.65 29.99
C ASN A 732 -1.13 -31.74 30.73
N SER A 733 -0.21 -30.82 30.41
CA SER A 733 1.11 -30.74 31.03
C SER A 733 1.32 -29.38 31.69
N ILE A 734 2.17 -29.35 32.70
CA ILE A 734 2.62 -28.15 33.40
C ILE A 734 4.08 -27.86 32.99
N PRO A 735 4.34 -27.00 31.99
CA PRO A 735 5.68 -26.73 31.44
C PRO A 735 6.72 -26.25 32.44
N SER A 736 6.30 -25.59 33.52
CA SER A 736 7.19 -25.14 34.58
C SER A 736 7.72 -26.29 35.45
N CYS A 737 7.09 -27.48 35.37
CA CYS A 737 7.29 -28.64 36.23
C CYS A 737 7.68 -29.88 35.40
N THR A 738 8.62 -29.74 34.46
CA THR A 738 9.00 -30.82 33.55
C THR A 738 9.74 -31.95 34.26
N LEU A 739 9.45 -33.19 33.86
CA LEU A 739 10.22 -34.37 34.26
C LEU A 739 11.73 -34.18 33.98
N PRO A 740 12.62 -34.61 34.89
CA PRO A 740 14.05 -34.67 34.63
C PRO A 740 14.33 -35.42 33.32
N GLU A 741 15.33 -34.98 32.55
CA GLU A 741 15.62 -35.53 31.22
C GLU A 741 15.77 -37.05 31.22
N LYS A 742 16.45 -37.59 32.24
CA LYS A 742 16.64 -39.03 32.41
C LYS A 742 15.31 -39.79 32.57
N ASP A 743 14.38 -39.24 33.35
CA ASP A 743 13.10 -39.90 33.63
C ASP A 743 12.16 -39.81 32.42
N PHE A 744 12.22 -38.70 31.67
CA PHE A 744 11.46 -38.54 30.43
C PHE A 744 12.01 -39.43 29.30
N GLU A 745 13.34 -39.52 29.17
CA GLU A 745 14.01 -40.45 28.24
C GLU A 745 13.68 -41.91 28.56
N GLU A 746 13.72 -42.30 29.84
CA GLU A 746 13.32 -43.64 30.27
C GLU A 746 11.85 -43.93 29.91
N LEU A 747 10.96 -42.98 30.16
CA LEU A 747 9.54 -43.10 29.82
C LEU A 747 9.33 -43.26 28.30
N CYS A 748 9.92 -42.39 27.49
CA CYS A 748 9.79 -42.44 26.02
C CYS A 748 10.45 -43.69 25.42
N THR A 749 11.57 -44.16 25.98
CA THR A 749 12.24 -45.37 25.50
C THR A 749 11.42 -46.62 25.83
N THR A 750 10.89 -46.71 27.05
CA THR A 750 10.06 -47.82 27.52
C THR A 750 8.79 -47.97 26.71
N TYR A 751 8.18 -46.85 26.31
CA TYR A 751 6.90 -46.80 25.60
C TYR A 751 7.01 -46.28 24.16
N SER A 752 8.16 -46.51 23.53
CA SER A 752 8.49 -45.99 22.18
C SER A 752 7.46 -46.34 21.10
N ASP A 753 6.69 -47.41 21.27
CA ASP A 753 5.62 -47.83 20.36
C ASP A 753 4.35 -46.95 20.42
N ILE A 754 4.19 -46.12 21.46
CA ILE A 754 3.03 -45.23 21.63
C ILE A 754 3.37 -43.74 21.70
N VAL A 755 4.64 -43.34 21.83
CA VAL A 755 5.03 -41.92 22.02
C VAL A 755 4.51 -41.00 20.92
N SER A 756 4.54 -41.44 19.66
CA SER A 756 4.05 -40.66 18.52
C SER A 756 2.52 -40.42 18.52
N LYS A 757 1.79 -41.12 19.39
CA LYS A 757 0.34 -40.96 19.58
C LYS A 757 0.00 -40.04 20.76
N ILE A 758 0.98 -39.66 21.56
CA ILE A 758 0.78 -38.71 22.65
C ILE A 758 0.80 -37.30 22.07
N VAL A 759 -0.13 -36.46 22.53
CA VAL A 759 -0.17 -35.03 22.26
C VAL A 759 -0.13 -34.33 23.61
N ILE A 760 0.85 -33.46 23.82
CA ILE A 760 0.97 -32.70 25.06
C ILE A 760 0.26 -31.35 24.87
N GLU A 761 -0.64 -31.01 25.78
CA GLU A 761 -1.41 -29.78 25.80
C GLU A 761 -0.77 -28.75 26.73
N PHE A 762 -0.71 -27.50 26.25
CA PHE A 762 -0.24 -26.35 27.00
C PHE A 762 -1.26 -25.21 26.91
N THR A 763 -1.63 -24.61 28.04
CA THR A 763 -2.55 -23.45 28.03
C THR A 763 -1.92 -22.22 27.37
N GLU A 764 -2.71 -21.38 26.71
CA GLU A 764 -2.24 -20.14 26.06
C GLU A 764 -1.50 -19.22 27.04
N GLU A 765 -1.93 -19.16 28.30
CA GLU A 765 -1.37 -18.29 29.34
C GLU A 765 -0.11 -18.86 30.00
N THR A 766 0.31 -20.07 29.66
CA THR A 766 1.43 -20.73 30.37
C THR A 766 2.69 -19.85 30.45
N GLU A 767 3.15 -19.57 31.67
CA GLU A 767 4.41 -18.89 31.97
C GLU A 767 5.55 -19.92 31.99
N ALA A 768 6.25 -20.07 30.86
CA ALA A 768 7.44 -20.89 30.74
C ALA A 768 8.62 -20.03 30.28
N SER A 769 9.81 -20.25 30.87
CA SER A 769 11.03 -19.59 30.39
C SER A 769 11.39 -20.10 29.00
N ARG A 770 12.15 -19.30 28.24
CA ARG A 770 12.63 -19.69 26.91
C ARG A 770 13.40 -21.02 26.93
N GLU A 771 14.18 -21.24 27.99
CA GLU A 771 14.95 -22.48 28.20
C GLU A 771 14.03 -23.69 28.40
N GLN A 772 12.95 -23.55 29.18
CA GLN A 772 11.95 -24.61 29.39
C GLN A 772 11.22 -24.95 28.09
N LEU A 773 10.92 -23.95 27.27
CA LEU A 773 10.30 -24.15 25.96
C LEU A 773 11.22 -24.85 24.96
N GLU A 774 12.51 -24.49 24.95
CA GLU A 774 13.52 -25.15 24.10
C GLU A 774 13.67 -26.63 24.47
N ILE A 775 13.65 -26.99 25.76
CA ILE A 775 13.68 -28.39 26.22
C ILE A 775 12.48 -29.18 25.67
N VAL A 776 11.26 -28.62 25.76
CA VAL A 776 10.05 -29.28 25.24
C VAL A 776 10.14 -29.49 23.71
N LEU A 777 10.62 -28.48 22.98
CA LEU A 777 10.78 -28.57 21.53
C LEU A 777 11.88 -29.55 21.10
N GLU A 778 12.99 -29.64 21.84
CA GLU A 778 14.03 -30.64 21.59
C GLU A 778 13.49 -32.06 21.83
N ARG A 779 12.77 -32.28 22.94
CA ARG A 779 12.12 -33.56 23.25
C ARG A 779 11.13 -33.97 22.16
N ARG A 780 10.33 -33.02 21.65
CA ARG A 780 9.43 -33.26 20.52
C ARG A 780 10.21 -33.72 19.28
N ARG A 781 11.32 -33.04 18.93
CA ARG A 781 12.15 -33.42 17.78
C ARG A 781 12.79 -34.80 17.96
N ARG A 782 13.21 -35.15 19.18
CA ARG A 782 13.87 -36.42 19.48
C ARG A 782 12.91 -37.61 19.50
N TYR A 783 11.72 -37.46 20.10
CA TYR A 783 10.81 -38.58 20.38
C TYR A 783 9.50 -38.56 19.57
N GLY A 784 9.14 -37.44 18.95
CA GLY A 784 8.07 -37.36 17.95
C GLY A 784 6.63 -37.30 18.49
N PHE A 785 6.41 -36.89 19.74
CA PHE A 785 5.06 -36.61 20.26
C PHE A 785 4.49 -35.30 19.68
N GLY A 786 3.17 -35.13 19.69
CA GLY A 786 2.50 -33.92 19.22
C GLY A 786 2.38 -32.83 20.28
N ILE A 787 2.15 -31.59 19.86
CA ILE A 787 1.85 -30.46 20.77
C ILE A 787 0.49 -29.86 20.40
N ALA A 788 -0.30 -29.51 21.41
CA ALA A 788 -1.51 -28.71 21.25
C ALA A 788 -1.47 -27.48 22.17
N ILE A 789 -2.06 -26.38 21.70
CA ILE A 789 -2.27 -25.17 22.52
C ILE A 789 -3.72 -25.16 22.97
N ASP A 790 -3.94 -25.03 24.27
CA ASP A 790 -5.24 -25.05 24.94
C ASP A 790 -5.72 -23.66 25.36
N ASP A 791 -7.02 -23.52 25.61
CA ASP A 791 -7.69 -22.27 25.99
C ASP A 791 -7.42 -21.08 25.05
N TYR A 792 -7.23 -21.34 23.75
CA TYR A 792 -6.83 -20.30 22.80
C TYR A 792 -7.96 -19.27 22.57
N GLY A 793 -7.67 -18.00 22.83
CA GLY A 793 -8.55 -16.85 22.57
C GLY A 793 -9.27 -16.25 23.80
N THR A 794 -8.95 -16.68 25.03
CA THR A 794 -9.44 -16.07 26.27
C THR A 794 -8.65 -14.83 26.71
N GLY A 795 -7.45 -14.62 26.14
CA GLY A 795 -6.56 -13.47 26.36
C GLY A 795 -6.14 -12.74 25.06
N TYR A 796 -5.09 -11.89 25.11
CA TYR A 796 -4.50 -11.32 23.89
C TYR A 796 -3.92 -12.45 23.03
N SER A 797 -4.58 -12.77 21.91
CA SER A 797 -4.18 -13.85 21.00
C SER A 797 -2.70 -13.76 20.63
N ASN A 798 -1.87 -14.59 21.28
CA ASN A 798 -0.42 -14.44 21.20
C ASN A 798 0.12 -15.25 20.01
N ILE A 799 0.00 -14.67 18.82
CA ILE A 799 0.51 -15.23 17.55
C ILE A 799 1.99 -15.67 17.68
N SER A 800 2.79 -15.00 18.51
CA SER A 800 4.19 -15.37 18.77
C SER A 800 4.35 -16.78 19.37
N LYS A 801 3.41 -17.23 20.23
CA LYS A 801 3.43 -18.59 20.77
C LYS A 801 3.09 -19.63 19.70
N LEU A 802 2.15 -19.35 18.80
CA LEU A 802 1.84 -20.25 17.68
C LEU A 802 3.04 -20.43 16.74
N LEU A 803 3.75 -19.34 16.45
CA LEU A 803 4.99 -19.37 15.64
C LEU A 803 6.15 -20.09 16.34
N THR A 804 6.22 -20.02 17.67
CA THR A 804 7.29 -20.67 18.46
C THR A 804 7.04 -22.17 18.61
N PHE A 805 5.83 -22.57 18.97
CA PHE A 805 5.50 -23.98 19.21
C PHE A 805 5.24 -24.76 17.93
N MET A 806 4.78 -24.10 16.86
CA MET A 806 4.29 -24.75 15.63
C MET A 806 3.41 -25.97 15.98
N PRO A 807 2.28 -25.74 16.68
CA PRO A 807 1.51 -26.83 17.27
C PRO A 807 0.86 -27.71 16.20
N ASN A 808 0.55 -28.95 16.56
CA ASN A 808 -0.25 -29.83 15.71
C ASN A 808 -1.74 -29.46 15.76
N CYS A 809 -2.20 -28.91 16.89
CA CYS A 809 -3.58 -28.55 17.13
C CYS A 809 -3.70 -27.26 17.94
N ILE A 810 -4.68 -26.42 17.60
CA ILE A 810 -5.13 -25.30 18.43
C ILE A 810 -6.51 -25.65 18.97
N LYS A 811 -6.72 -25.54 20.28
CA LYS A 811 -8.00 -25.76 20.94
C LYS A 811 -8.59 -24.39 21.29
N ILE A 812 -9.74 -24.08 20.69
CA ILE A 812 -10.45 -22.82 20.91
C ILE A 812 -11.30 -22.97 22.17
N ASP A 813 -11.09 -22.07 23.13
CA ASP A 813 -11.75 -22.13 24.43
C ASP A 813 -13.28 -22.12 24.31
N ARG A 814 -13.91 -22.83 25.25
CA ARG A 814 -15.37 -22.93 25.37
C ARG A 814 -16.06 -21.57 25.42
N SER A 815 -15.48 -20.53 26.02
CA SER A 815 -16.13 -19.22 26.13
C SER A 815 -16.41 -18.58 24.77
N LEU A 816 -15.61 -18.90 23.76
CA LEU A 816 -15.78 -18.45 22.38
C LEU A 816 -16.75 -19.33 21.59
N ILE A 817 -16.85 -20.61 21.95
CA ILE A 817 -17.73 -21.59 21.30
C ILE A 817 -19.17 -21.50 21.82
N MET A 818 -19.34 -21.25 23.12
CA MET A 818 -20.63 -21.23 23.78
C MET A 818 -21.55 -20.17 23.14
N ASN A 819 -22.73 -20.61 22.68
CA ASN A 819 -23.70 -19.77 21.96
C ASN A 819 -23.13 -19.04 20.73
N ILE A 820 -22.08 -19.58 20.08
CA ILE A 820 -21.46 -18.92 18.93
C ILE A 820 -22.45 -18.62 17.79
N HIS A 821 -23.48 -19.45 17.62
CA HIS A 821 -24.54 -19.25 16.63
C HIS A 821 -25.39 -17.98 16.87
N GLU A 822 -25.35 -17.38 18.07
CA GLU A 822 -26.09 -16.17 18.44
C GLU A 822 -25.23 -14.89 18.42
N ASP A 823 -23.89 -15.03 18.38
CA ASP A 823 -22.95 -13.90 18.52
C ASP A 823 -22.04 -13.76 17.30
N LYS A 824 -22.38 -12.80 16.42
CA LYS A 824 -21.64 -12.50 15.18
C LYS A 824 -20.18 -12.10 15.41
N ARG A 825 -19.84 -11.51 16.56
CA ARG A 825 -18.45 -11.10 16.85
C ARG A 825 -17.61 -12.32 17.18
N ARG A 826 -18.15 -13.26 17.97
CA ARG A 826 -17.50 -14.55 18.24
C ARG A 826 -17.33 -15.36 16.96
N GLN A 827 -18.33 -15.35 16.08
CA GLN A 827 -18.25 -16.00 14.77
C GLN A 827 -17.07 -15.49 13.95
N HIS A 828 -16.96 -14.17 13.79
CA HIS A 828 -15.87 -13.56 13.02
C HIS A 828 -14.49 -13.87 13.63
N PHE A 829 -14.38 -13.77 14.95
CA PHE A 829 -13.12 -14.04 15.66
C PHE A 829 -12.68 -15.51 15.51
N VAL A 830 -13.58 -16.46 15.76
CA VAL A 830 -13.31 -17.90 15.61
C VAL A 830 -13.00 -18.26 14.15
N LYS A 831 -13.68 -17.63 13.18
CA LYS A 831 -13.42 -17.82 11.76
C LYS A 831 -11.99 -17.40 11.36
N ASN A 832 -11.54 -16.24 11.85
CA ASN A 832 -10.17 -15.77 11.61
C ASN A 832 -9.12 -16.74 12.21
N ILE A 833 -9.38 -17.31 13.39
CA ILE A 833 -8.50 -18.34 13.99
C ILE A 833 -8.44 -19.59 13.10
N ILE A 834 -9.59 -20.05 12.61
CA ILE A 834 -9.68 -21.22 11.72
C ILE A 834 -8.93 -20.98 10.40
N ASP A 835 -9.09 -19.81 9.79
CA ASP A 835 -8.43 -19.49 8.53
C ASP A 835 -6.91 -19.33 8.72
N TYR A 836 -6.47 -18.66 9.78
CA TYR A 836 -5.04 -18.58 10.13
C TYR A 836 -4.41 -19.95 10.37
N ALA A 837 -5.09 -20.82 11.12
CA ALA A 837 -4.61 -22.17 11.38
C ALA A 837 -4.53 -23.01 10.10
N ARG A 838 -5.49 -22.85 9.18
CA ARG A 838 -5.50 -23.53 7.88
C ARG A 838 -4.29 -23.15 7.04
N ASP A 839 -3.99 -21.85 6.95
CA ASP A 839 -2.86 -21.33 6.17
C ASP A 839 -1.52 -21.81 6.71
N ASN A 840 -1.45 -22.11 8.02
CA ASN A 840 -0.26 -22.62 8.70
C ASN A 840 -0.28 -24.15 8.93
N HIS A 841 -1.25 -24.86 8.37
CA HIS A 841 -1.41 -26.33 8.48
C HIS A 841 -1.58 -26.88 9.90
N PHE A 842 -2.13 -26.08 10.82
CA PHE A 842 -2.53 -26.52 12.15
C PHE A 842 -3.97 -27.07 12.11
N LYS A 843 -4.27 -28.12 12.89
CA LYS A 843 -5.67 -28.52 13.10
C LYS A 843 -6.33 -27.60 14.12
N VAL A 844 -7.64 -27.36 13.96
CA VAL A 844 -8.40 -26.59 14.95
C VAL A 844 -9.46 -27.46 15.62
N LEU A 845 -9.47 -27.43 16.95
CA LEU A 845 -10.41 -28.12 17.81
C LEU A 845 -11.29 -27.10 18.52
N ALA A 846 -12.61 -27.24 18.39
CA ALA A 846 -13.56 -26.43 19.16
C ALA A 846 -13.94 -27.13 20.46
N GLU A 847 -13.69 -26.47 21.59
CA GLU A 847 -14.00 -27.01 22.91
C GLU A 847 -15.40 -26.65 23.41
N GLY A 848 -15.96 -27.51 24.25
CA GLY A 848 -17.23 -27.23 24.93
C GLY A 848 -18.44 -27.15 23.99
N VAL A 849 -18.44 -27.88 22.87
CA VAL A 849 -19.62 -27.97 21.98
C VAL A 849 -20.74 -28.73 22.69
N GLU A 850 -21.87 -28.06 22.93
CA GLU A 850 -23.00 -28.62 23.69
C GLU A 850 -24.29 -28.65 22.88
N LYS A 851 -24.43 -27.81 21.84
CA LYS A 851 -25.64 -27.68 21.03
C LYS A 851 -25.42 -28.03 19.55
N ILE A 852 -26.48 -28.46 18.87
CA ILE A 852 -26.44 -28.76 17.42
C ILE A 852 -26.23 -27.48 16.58
N GLU A 853 -26.73 -26.36 17.05
CA GLU A 853 -26.58 -25.05 16.41
C GLU A 853 -25.11 -24.57 16.44
N GLU A 854 -24.41 -24.79 17.56
CA GLU A 854 -22.97 -24.53 17.68
C GLU A 854 -22.18 -25.42 16.72
N LEU A 855 -22.51 -26.71 16.66
CA LEU A 855 -21.90 -27.65 15.71
C LEU A 855 -22.09 -27.22 14.25
N ARG A 856 -23.32 -26.82 13.86
CA ARG A 856 -23.62 -26.35 12.50
C ARG A 856 -22.79 -25.14 12.12
N MET A 857 -22.71 -24.15 13.01
CA MET A 857 -21.91 -22.94 12.79
C MET A 857 -20.43 -23.28 12.62
N LEU A 858 -19.86 -24.07 13.52
CA LEU A 858 -18.43 -24.43 13.49
C LEU A 858 -18.06 -25.29 12.27
N THR A 859 -18.93 -26.24 11.89
CA THR A 859 -18.72 -27.04 10.68
C THR A 859 -18.82 -26.17 9.41
N GLY A 860 -19.65 -25.12 9.38
CA GLY A 860 -19.73 -24.16 8.27
C GLY A 860 -18.47 -23.32 8.13
N MET A 861 -17.86 -22.93 9.25
CA MET A 861 -16.59 -22.19 9.28
C MET A 861 -15.38 -23.03 8.84
N GLY A 862 -15.52 -24.36 8.84
CA GLY A 862 -14.49 -25.32 8.43
C GLY A 862 -13.64 -25.85 9.58
N ILE A 863 -14.21 -26.02 10.78
CA ILE A 863 -13.53 -26.63 11.94
C ILE A 863 -13.08 -28.08 11.63
N ASP A 864 -11.94 -28.52 12.17
CA ASP A 864 -11.41 -29.88 11.95
C ASP A 864 -11.91 -30.89 12.98
N LEU A 865 -11.87 -30.51 14.26
CA LEU A 865 -12.12 -31.36 15.42
C LEU A 865 -13.12 -30.69 16.38
N ILE A 866 -13.89 -31.51 17.09
CA ILE A 866 -14.85 -31.05 18.09
C ILE A 866 -14.76 -31.89 19.37
N GLN A 867 -14.97 -31.22 20.50
CA GLN A 867 -15.04 -31.83 21.81
C GLN A 867 -16.10 -31.13 22.66
N GLY A 868 -16.90 -31.89 23.40
CA GLY A 868 -17.92 -31.31 24.28
C GLY A 868 -19.01 -32.32 24.64
N TYR A 869 -20.01 -31.90 25.42
CA TYR A 869 -21.06 -32.80 25.86
C TYR A 869 -22.02 -33.22 24.75
N PHE A 870 -22.03 -32.50 23.64
CA PHE A 870 -22.75 -32.90 22.43
C PHE A 870 -22.26 -34.24 21.87
N THR A 871 -20.94 -34.49 21.90
CA THR A 871 -20.35 -35.75 21.41
C THR A 871 -20.42 -36.84 22.48
N ALA A 872 -19.72 -36.65 23.60
CA ALA A 872 -19.81 -37.47 24.79
C ALA A 872 -19.18 -36.79 26.02
N ARG A 873 -19.63 -37.19 27.20
CA ARG A 873 -19.02 -36.78 28.48
C ARG A 873 -17.76 -37.61 28.79
N PRO A 874 -16.83 -37.08 29.61
CA PRO A 874 -15.68 -37.85 30.09
C PRO A 874 -16.11 -39.11 30.85
N ALA A 875 -15.52 -40.25 30.50
CA ALA A 875 -15.82 -41.55 31.11
C ALA A 875 -14.56 -42.25 31.66
N PRO A 876 -14.66 -43.11 32.69
CA PRO A 876 -13.49 -43.83 33.24
C PRO A 876 -12.78 -44.70 32.21
N GLU A 877 -13.54 -45.25 31.25
CA GLU A 877 -13.02 -46.04 30.13
C GLU A 877 -13.24 -45.28 28.80
N PRO A 878 -12.28 -45.28 27.87
CA PRO A 878 -12.44 -44.66 26.56
C PRO A 878 -13.56 -45.32 25.76
N ILE A 879 -14.57 -44.53 25.37
CA ILE A 879 -15.69 -45.06 24.60
C ILE A 879 -15.28 -45.36 23.14
N LYS A 880 -15.67 -46.51 22.60
CA LYS A 880 -15.23 -46.97 21.27
C LYS A 880 -15.91 -46.22 20.11
N SER A 881 -17.08 -45.62 20.34
CA SER A 881 -17.82 -44.83 19.36
C SER A 881 -18.82 -43.91 20.05
N ILE A 882 -19.00 -42.71 19.50
CA ILE A 882 -20.13 -41.84 19.89
C ILE A 882 -21.46 -42.40 19.37
N ARG A 883 -22.58 -41.87 19.87
CA ARG A 883 -23.92 -42.37 19.50
C ARG A 883 -24.17 -42.25 17.99
N PRO A 884 -24.82 -43.24 17.35
CA PRO A 884 -25.06 -43.23 15.90
C PRO A 884 -25.86 -42.02 15.41
N ASP A 885 -26.82 -41.53 16.20
CA ASP A 885 -27.62 -40.35 15.85
C ASP A 885 -26.78 -39.07 15.84
N ILE A 886 -25.83 -38.93 16.77
CA ILE A 886 -24.88 -37.81 16.80
C ILE A 886 -23.89 -37.91 15.62
N LYS A 887 -23.40 -39.12 15.28
CA LYS A 887 -22.57 -39.32 14.09
C LYS A 887 -23.30 -38.89 12.82
N GLU A 888 -24.57 -39.27 12.69
CA GLU A 888 -25.37 -38.88 11.54
C GLU A 888 -25.62 -37.37 11.52
N GLN A 889 -25.87 -36.73 12.67
CA GLN A 889 -25.99 -35.27 12.75
C GLN A 889 -24.70 -34.54 12.32
N ILE A 890 -23.52 -35.02 12.72
CA ILE A 890 -22.23 -34.47 12.27
C ILE A 890 -22.07 -34.66 10.76
N ARG A 891 -22.33 -35.88 10.25
CA ARG A 891 -22.25 -36.16 8.80
C ARG A 891 -23.26 -35.36 8.00
N GLU A 892 -24.45 -35.13 8.52
CA GLU A 892 -25.49 -34.31 7.91
C GLU A 892 -25.07 -32.85 7.88
N CYS A 893 -24.50 -32.31 8.97
CA CYS A 893 -23.93 -30.96 8.95
C CYS A 893 -22.85 -30.83 7.87
N ASN A 894 -21.99 -31.84 7.67
CA ASN A 894 -21.01 -31.83 6.59
C ASN A 894 -21.58 -32.08 5.21
N ARG A 895 -22.63 -32.88 5.06
CA ARG A 895 -23.32 -33.04 3.78
C ARG A 895 -24.00 -31.75 3.37
N VAL A 896 -24.64 -31.08 4.32
CA VAL A 896 -25.17 -29.73 4.14
C VAL A 896 -24.03 -28.77 3.82
N ASN A 897 -22.90 -28.81 4.54
CA ASN A 897 -21.77 -27.90 4.33
C ASN A 897 -20.90 -28.17 3.07
N GLU A 898 -20.74 -29.43 2.64
CA GLU A 898 -20.11 -29.82 1.37
C GLU A 898 -21.05 -29.52 0.19
N ASN A 899 -22.37 -29.60 0.40
CA ASN A 899 -23.36 -29.03 -0.52
C ASN A 899 -23.49 -27.49 -0.38
N PHE A 900 -22.78 -26.83 0.54
CA PHE A 900 -22.68 -25.36 0.69
C PHE A 900 -21.29 -24.82 0.29
N ARG A 901 -20.29 -25.68 0.09
CA ARG A 901 -19.23 -25.45 -0.89
C ARG A 901 -19.69 -25.70 -2.32
N ALA A 902 -20.91 -26.20 -2.50
CA ALA A 902 -21.69 -25.87 -3.68
C ALA A 902 -22.22 -24.44 -3.50
N LYS A 903 -22.27 -23.69 -4.61
CA LYS A 903 -22.79 -22.31 -4.66
C LYS A 903 -23.94 -22.13 -3.66
N LYS A 904 -23.70 -21.40 -2.55
CA LYS A 904 -24.77 -21.07 -1.61
C LYS A 904 -25.55 -19.97 -2.29
N THR A 905 -26.59 -20.40 -2.98
CA THR A 905 -27.38 -19.55 -3.84
C THR A 905 -28.56 -18.98 -3.04
N TYR A 906 -28.64 -17.65 -2.94
CA TYR A 906 -29.82 -16.95 -2.46
C TYR A 906 -30.85 -16.96 -3.58
N PHE A 907 -31.98 -17.64 -3.38
CA PHE A 907 -33.07 -17.64 -4.36
C PHE A 907 -33.93 -16.39 -4.14
N ALA A 908 -33.65 -15.35 -4.90
CA ALA A 908 -34.43 -14.12 -4.83
C ALA A 908 -35.84 -14.35 -5.41
N SER A 909 -36.81 -13.86 -4.65
CA SER A 909 -38.24 -13.82 -4.94
C SER A 909 -38.68 -12.42 -5.36
N ALA A 910 -39.92 -12.28 -5.80
CA ALA A 910 -40.44 -11.02 -6.31
C ALA A 910 -40.43 -9.93 -5.23
N GLU A 911 -39.85 -8.77 -5.56
CA GLU A 911 -39.73 -7.56 -4.74
C GLU A 911 -38.73 -7.65 -3.57
N ASP A 912 -37.80 -8.60 -3.59
CA ASP A 912 -36.77 -8.68 -2.56
C ASP A 912 -35.83 -7.47 -2.59
N GLU A 913 -35.60 -6.87 -1.41
CA GLU A 913 -34.56 -5.86 -1.18
C GLU A 913 -33.42 -6.49 -0.36
N LEU A 914 -32.32 -6.78 -1.04
CA LEU A 914 -31.18 -7.51 -0.54
C LEU A 914 -30.04 -6.56 -0.18
N SER A 915 -29.34 -6.86 0.91
CA SER A 915 -28.11 -6.17 1.31
C SER A 915 -26.92 -7.06 0.97
N LEU A 916 -25.98 -6.54 0.17
CA LEU A 916 -24.78 -7.26 -0.25
C LEU A 916 -23.94 -7.73 0.94
N THR A 917 -23.73 -6.85 1.92
CA THR A 917 -23.01 -7.16 3.16
C THR A 917 -23.74 -8.21 4.01
N SER A 918 -25.07 -8.25 3.97
CA SER A 918 -25.86 -9.27 4.67
C SER A 918 -25.77 -10.62 3.97
N LEU A 919 -25.80 -10.65 2.64
CA LEU A 919 -25.63 -11.87 1.85
C LEU A 919 -24.23 -12.47 2.04
N ASP A 920 -23.18 -11.65 2.00
CA ASP A 920 -21.81 -12.10 2.28
C ASP A 920 -21.64 -12.54 3.75
N PHE A 921 -22.26 -11.82 4.69
CA PHE A 921 -22.27 -12.23 6.10
C PHE A 921 -22.94 -13.59 6.30
N ASP A 922 -24.01 -13.86 5.56
CA ASP A 922 -24.70 -15.14 5.55
C ASP A 922 -24.02 -16.15 4.60
N ASP A 923 -22.77 -15.96 4.19
CA ASP A 923 -21.97 -16.85 3.34
C ASP A 923 -22.60 -17.19 1.97
N TYR A 924 -23.52 -16.37 1.44
CA TYR A 924 -24.07 -16.57 0.10
C TYR A 924 -23.01 -16.26 -0.96
N THR A 925 -22.81 -17.17 -1.91
CA THR A 925 -21.83 -17.01 -3.00
C THR A 925 -22.49 -16.72 -4.35
N GLU A 926 -23.80 -16.90 -4.44
CA GLU A 926 -24.57 -16.57 -5.64
C GLU A 926 -25.95 -16.01 -5.26
N VAL A 927 -26.47 -15.06 -6.02
CA VAL A 927 -27.89 -14.67 -6.00
C VAL A 927 -28.53 -15.21 -7.27
N PHE A 928 -29.50 -16.11 -7.14
CA PHE A 928 -30.30 -16.61 -8.26
C PHE A 928 -31.67 -15.95 -8.25
N VAL A 929 -31.88 -15.05 -9.20
CA VAL A 929 -33.16 -14.38 -9.40
C VAL A 929 -34.10 -15.35 -10.08
N SER A 930 -35.05 -15.87 -9.30
CA SER A 930 -35.91 -16.97 -9.71
C SER A 930 -37.28 -16.51 -10.20
N GLU A 931 -37.79 -15.40 -9.64
CA GLU A 931 -39.10 -14.82 -9.91
C GLU A 931 -39.10 -13.31 -9.59
N GLY A 932 -39.78 -12.50 -10.41
CA GLY A 932 -40.03 -11.08 -10.16
C GLY A 932 -38.82 -10.15 -10.15
N ASP A 933 -39.05 -8.92 -9.70
CA ASP A 933 -38.03 -7.86 -9.62
C ASP A 933 -37.23 -7.95 -8.32
N CYS A 934 -35.96 -7.57 -8.33
CA CYS A 934 -35.05 -7.65 -7.18
C CYS A 934 -34.21 -6.38 -7.05
N VAL A 935 -33.92 -5.96 -5.82
CA VAL A 935 -33.01 -4.85 -5.51
C VAL A 935 -31.85 -5.38 -4.68
N LEU A 936 -30.62 -5.04 -5.05
CA LEU A 936 -29.41 -5.35 -4.29
C LEU A 936 -28.69 -4.04 -3.95
N LYS A 937 -28.49 -3.81 -2.65
CA LYS A 937 -27.85 -2.62 -2.08
C LYS A 937 -26.47 -2.96 -1.52
N GLY A 938 -25.45 -2.23 -1.96
CA GLY A 938 -24.08 -2.37 -1.46
C GLY A 938 -23.70 -1.33 -0.41
N THR A 939 -22.41 -1.29 -0.08
CA THR A 939 -21.81 -0.33 0.85
C THR A 939 -20.54 0.22 0.23
N GLU A 940 -20.35 1.52 0.29
CA GLU A 940 -19.19 2.18 -0.31
C GLU A 940 -17.87 1.64 0.26
N GLY A 941 -16.90 1.35 -0.60
CA GLY A 941 -15.61 0.74 -0.22
C GLY A 941 -15.65 -0.76 0.13
N TYR A 942 -16.83 -1.40 0.11
CA TYR A 942 -16.96 -2.84 0.31
C TYR A 942 -17.06 -3.57 -1.03
N SER A 943 -16.30 -4.65 -1.22
CA SER A 943 -16.33 -5.49 -2.43
C SER A 943 -16.65 -6.93 -2.05
N SER A 944 -17.62 -7.52 -2.75
CA SER A 944 -18.09 -8.89 -2.56
C SER A 944 -17.57 -9.82 -3.67
N ARG A 945 -17.46 -11.12 -3.40
CA ARG A 945 -17.20 -12.15 -4.42
C ARG A 945 -18.46 -12.82 -4.98
N LEU A 946 -19.63 -12.31 -4.62
CA LEU A 946 -20.92 -12.89 -4.97
C LEU A 946 -21.21 -12.76 -6.47
N GLY A 947 -21.63 -13.87 -7.10
CA GLY A 947 -22.12 -13.89 -8.48
C GLY A 947 -23.64 -13.74 -8.55
N ILE A 948 -24.19 -13.21 -9.64
CA ILE A 948 -25.63 -13.11 -9.85
C ILE A 948 -26.03 -13.94 -11.07
N LYS A 949 -27.12 -14.71 -10.95
CA LYS A 949 -27.69 -15.49 -12.03
C LYS A 949 -29.18 -15.21 -12.19
N ILE A 950 -29.61 -15.07 -13.44
CA ILE A 950 -31.03 -14.96 -13.78
C ILE A 950 -31.52 -16.31 -14.27
N LYS A 951 -32.67 -16.77 -13.78
CA LYS A 951 -33.32 -17.99 -14.25
C LYS A 951 -33.65 -17.92 -15.74
N ASP A 952 -33.55 -19.04 -16.45
CA ASP A 952 -33.95 -19.18 -17.86
C ASP A 952 -35.44 -18.84 -18.08
N GLY A 953 -35.74 -18.13 -19.16
CA GLY A 953 -37.09 -17.71 -19.55
C GLY A 953 -37.74 -16.65 -18.65
N LEU A 954 -36.98 -16.00 -17.76
CA LEU A 954 -37.50 -15.00 -16.82
C LEU A 954 -37.45 -13.58 -17.41
N ASP A 955 -38.54 -12.82 -17.30
CA ASP A 955 -38.57 -11.38 -17.53
C ASP A 955 -38.56 -10.67 -16.16
N CYS A 956 -37.50 -9.94 -15.83
CA CYS A 956 -37.32 -9.34 -14.51
C CYS A 956 -36.48 -8.06 -14.54
N ARG A 957 -36.67 -7.20 -13.54
CA ARG A 957 -35.81 -6.06 -13.24
C ARG A 957 -34.88 -6.36 -12.06
N LEU A 958 -33.58 -6.15 -12.22
CA LEU A 958 -32.59 -6.19 -11.14
C LEU A 958 -32.03 -4.78 -10.93
N LYS A 959 -32.22 -4.21 -9.75
CA LYS A 959 -31.62 -2.92 -9.39
C LYS A 959 -30.37 -3.12 -8.56
N LEU A 960 -29.25 -2.54 -8.99
CA LEU A 960 -28.00 -2.48 -8.22
C LEU A 960 -27.79 -1.05 -7.72
N ASP A 961 -27.65 -0.89 -6.40
CA ASP A 961 -27.48 0.40 -5.73
C ASP A 961 -26.18 0.41 -4.92
N ASN A 962 -25.16 1.12 -5.41
CA ASN A 962 -23.81 1.20 -4.80
C ASN A 962 -23.15 -0.17 -4.54
N VAL A 963 -23.29 -1.10 -5.48
CA VAL A 963 -22.84 -2.50 -5.40
C VAL A 963 -21.47 -2.66 -6.06
N ASN A 964 -20.51 -3.26 -5.35
CA ASN A 964 -19.22 -3.63 -5.94
C ASN A 964 -19.03 -5.16 -5.89
N LEU A 965 -18.94 -5.80 -7.06
CA LEU A 965 -18.73 -7.24 -7.20
C LEU A 965 -17.37 -7.55 -7.82
N SER A 966 -16.69 -8.56 -7.29
CA SER A 966 -15.44 -9.10 -7.80
C SER A 966 -15.66 -10.53 -8.25
N GLY A 967 -15.55 -10.79 -9.56
CA GLY A 967 -15.78 -12.12 -10.11
C GLY A 967 -14.76 -13.13 -9.55
N GLU A 968 -15.23 -14.32 -9.17
CA GLU A 968 -14.34 -15.40 -8.73
C GLU A 968 -13.75 -16.11 -9.97
N ASN A 969 -12.43 -16.35 -9.99
CA ASN A 969 -11.75 -17.19 -11.00
C ASN A 969 -12.11 -16.92 -12.48
N ASN A 970 -12.22 -15.66 -12.88
CA ASN A 970 -12.60 -15.24 -14.24
C ASN A 970 -14.07 -15.55 -14.63
N GLU A 971 -14.95 -15.87 -13.68
CA GLU A 971 -16.40 -15.98 -13.95
C GLU A 971 -17.05 -14.60 -14.14
N ALA A 972 -18.17 -14.57 -14.87
CA ALA A 972 -18.98 -13.36 -15.02
C ALA A 972 -19.65 -12.98 -13.70
N CYS A 973 -19.64 -11.69 -13.37
CA CYS A 973 -20.32 -11.17 -12.18
C CYS A 973 -21.84 -11.35 -12.28
N ILE A 974 -22.39 -11.29 -13.50
CA ILE A 974 -23.82 -11.51 -13.77
C ILE A 974 -23.96 -12.45 -14.97
N VAL A 975 -24.79 -13.49 -14.85
CA VAL A 975 -25.14 -14.42 -15.93
C VAL A 975 -26.64 -14.39 -16.19
N VAL A 976 -27.03 -13.96 -17.39
CA VAL A 976 -28.44 -13.93 -17.81
C VAL A 976 -28.87 -15.31 -18.29
N GLY A 977 -30.04 -15.77 -17.83
CA GLY A 977 -30.62 -17.04 -18.26
C GLY A 977 -31.00 -17.05 -19.75
N LYS A 978 -31.01 -18.22 -20.36
CA LYS A 978 -31.41 -18.39 -21.76
C LYS A 978 -32.89 -18.07 -21.94
N GLY A 979 -33.23 -17.30 -22.96
CA GLY A 979 -34.61 -16.89 -23.23
C GLY A 979 -35.14 -15.85 -22.23
N SER A 980 -34.31 -15.36 -21.31
CA SER A 980 -34.68 -14.38 -20.30
C SER A 980 -34.53 -12.95 -20.81
N LYS A 981 -35.26 -12.02 -20.19
CA LYS A 981 -35.13 -10.58 -20.37
C LYS A 981 -34.81 -9.93 -19.03
N LEU A 982 -33.63 -9.36 -18.92
CA LEU A 982 -33.17 -8.65 -17.73
C LEU A 982 -33.18 -7.14 -17.98
N THR A 983 -33.94 -6.39 -17.19
CA THR A 983 -33.74 -4.93 -17.06
C THR A 983 -32.81 -4.67 -15.87
N LEU A 984 -31.56 -4.30 -16.13
CA LEU A 984 -30.55 -4.01 -15.09
C LEU A 984 -30.56 -2.51 -14.76
N GLU A 985 -31.14 -2.11 -13.64
CA GLU A 985 -31.17 -0.71 -13.20
C GLU A 985 -29.96 -0.37 -12.32
N ILE A 986 -29.20 0.64 -12.72
CA ILE A 986 -28.03 1.13 -11.99
C ILE A 986 -28.36 2.41 -11.21
N ALA A 987 -28.13 2.37 -9.91
CA ALA A 987 -28.23 3.50 -8.99
C ALA A 987 -26.91 3.70 -8.22
N GLY A 988 -26.49 4.95 -8.04
CA GLY A 988 -25.19 5.26 -7.43
C GLY A 988 -24.02 4.83 -8.32
N THR A 989 -22.92 4.37 -7.72
CA THR A 989 -21.76 3.84 -8.43
C THR A 989 -21.70 2.32 -8.25
N VAL A 990 -21.81 1.57 -9.34
CA VAL A 990 -21.70 0.10 -9.35
C VAL A 990 -20.40 -0.29 -10.02
N GLU A 991 -19.54 -1.04 -9.32
CA GLU A 991 -18.27 -1.54 -9.87
C GLU A 991 -18.30 -3.06 -10.03
N LEU A 992 -18.02 -3.55 -11.25
CA LEU A 992 -17.92 -4.97 -11.55
C LEU A 992 -16.51 -5.31 -12.02
N SER A 993 -15.76 -6.05 -11.20
CA SER A 993 -14.48 -6.65 -11.60
C SER A 993 -14.72 -7.98 -12.30
N GLY A 994 -15.43 -7.96 -13.43
CA GLY A 994 -15.79 -9.11 -14.24
C GLY A 994 -16.91 -8.83 -15.27
N PRO A 995 -17.11 -9.72 -16.27
CA PRO A 995 -18.10 -9.53 -17.33
C PRO A 995 -19.56 -9.68 -16.89
N ILE A 996 -20.49 -9.25 -17.75
CA ILE A 996 -21.89 -9.66 -17.75
C ILE A 996 -22.15 -10.60 -18.94
N ASN A 997 -22.49 -11.86 -18.65
CA ASN A 997 -22.78 -12.87 -19.65
C ASN A 997 -24.25 -12.80 -20.12
N VAL A 998 -24.44 -12.63 -21.43
CA VAL A 998 -25.72 -12.58 -22.13
C VAL A 998 -25.69 -13.63 -23.25
N PRO A 999 -26.10 -14.87 -22.98
CA PRO A 999 -26.02 -15.95 -23.96
C PRO A 999 -27.06 -15.77 -25.08
N ALA A 1000 -26.88 -16.50 -26.19
CA ALA A 1000 -27.84 -16.55 -27.29
C ALA A 1000 -29.30 -16.74 -26.81
N GLY A 1001 -30.20 -15.93 -27.36
CA GLY A 1001 -31.62 -15.93 -27.00
C GLY A 1001 -31.99 -15.18 -25.72
N ALA A 1002 -31.01 -14.72 -24.92
CA ALA A 1002 -31.26 -13.82 -23.79
C ALA A 1002 -31.28 -12.36 -24.22
N TRP A 1003 -31.86 -11.50 -23.38
CA TRP A 1003 -31.91 -10.05 -23.54
C TRP A 1003 -31.45 -9.37 -22.25
N ILE A 1004 -30.57 -8.37 -22.35
CA ILE A 1004 -30.31 -7.41 -21.27
C ILE A 1004 -30.65 -5.98 -21.70
N ASP A 1005 -31.18 -5.17 -20.79
CA ASP A 1005 -31.39 -3.74 -20.95
C ASP A 1005 -30.85 -2.99 -19.74
N VAL A 1006 -29.73 -2.28 -19.89
CA VAL A 1006 -29.08 -1.54 -18.78
C VAL A 1006 -29.66 -0.13 -18.71
N VAL A 1007 -30.29 0.22 -17.59
CA VAL A 1007 -31.03 1.49 -17.40
C VAL A 1007 -30.63 2.16 -16.08
N GLY A 1008 -31.15 3.36 -15.82
CA GLY A 1008 -30.94 4.08 -14.55
C GLY A 1008 -30.15 5.37 -14.71
N GLY A 1009 -29.83 6.02 -13.59
CA GLY A 1009 -29.09 7.30 -13.57
C GLY A 1009 -27.70 7.22 -12.95
N GLY A 1010 -27.28 6.03 -12.49
CA GLY A 1010 -25.99 5.81 -11.86
C GLY A 1010 -24.84 5.56 -12.84
N THR A 1011 -23.65 5.32 -12.30
CA THR A 1011 -22.44 4.98 -13.06
C THR A 1011 -22.14 3.49 -12.91
N LEU A 1012 -21.99 2.79 -14.03
CA LEU A 1012 -21.54 1.39 -14.08
C LEU A 1012 -20.09 1.35 -14.55
N ILE A 1013 -19.18 0.88 -13.71
CA ILE A 1013 -17.75 0.71 -14.01
C ILE A 1013 -17.45 -0.78 -14.10
N MET A 1014 -16.87 -1.22 -15.22
CA MET A 1014 -16.50 -2.62 -15.44
C MET A 1014 -15.00 -2.72 -15.71
N ARG A 1015 -14.31 -3.64 -15.01
CA ARG A 1015 -12.86 -3.87 -15.16
C ARG A 1015 -12.57 -5.36 -15.32
N SER A 1016 -11.71 -5.73 -16.28
CA SER A 1016 -11.26 -7.11 -16.46
C SER A 1016 -9.86 -7.21 -17.07
N GLY A 1017 -9.08 -8.22 -16.67
CA GLY A 1017 -7.65 -8.36 -17.01
C GLY A 1017 -7.23 -9.76 -17.49
N THR A 1018 -8.13 -10.51 -18.12
CA THR A 1018 -7.88 -11.93 -18.49
C THR A 1018 -7.45 -12.06 -19.96
N THR A 1019 -6.81 -13.17 -20.33
CA THR A 1019 -6.31 -13.39 -21.71
C THR A 1019 -7.41 -13.25 -22.77
N GLN A 1020 -8.62 -13.72 -22.47
CA GLN A 1020 -9.81 -13.55 -23.30
C GLN A 1020 -10.92 -13.00 -22.41
N SER A 1021 -11.42 -11.81 -22.73
CA SER A 1021 -12.38 -11.13 -21.88
C SER A 1021 -13.43 -10.36 -22.69
N TYR A 1022 -14.52 -10.01 -22.01
CA TYR A 1022 -15.60 -9.22 -22.57
C TYR A 1022 -16.23 -8.32 -21.51
N GLY A 1023 -16.96 -7.27 -21.93
CA GLY A 1023 -17.74 -6.41 -21.04
C GLY A 1023 -19.14 -6.98 -20.85
N ILE A 1024 -20.03 -6.71 -21.81
CA ILE A 1024 -21.41 -7.23 -21.82
C ILE A 1024 -21.62 -8.07 -23.08
N GLY A 1025 -22.05 -9.32 -22.91
CA GLY A 1025 -22.31 -10.24 -24.01
C GLY A 1025 -21.72 -11.62 -23.77
N SER A 1026 -20.83 -12.10 -24.62
CA SER A 1026 -20.22 -13.42 -24.46
C SER A 1026 -18.72 -13.42 -24.76
N ASP A 1027 -18.06 -14.52 -24.41
CA ASP A 1027 -16.66 -14.72 -24.75
C ASP A 1027 -16.44 -14.77 -26.29
N PRO A 1028 -15.19 -14.60 -26.75
CA PRO A 1028 -14.85 -14.54 -28.18
C PRO A 1028 -15.20 -15.79 -29.01
N LEU A 1029 -15.57 -16.92 -28.39
CA LEU A 1029 -15.90 -18.17 -29.07
C LEU A 1029 -17.39 -18.53 -29.01
N SER A 1030 -18.17 -17.81 -28.18
CA SER A 1030 -19.58 -18.11 -27.92
C SER A 1030 -20.54 -17.16 -28.65
N GLU A 1031 -21.81 -17.58 -28.73
CA GLU A 1031 -22.90 -16.74 -29.22
C GLU A 1031 -23.47 -15.82 -28.10
N PHE A 1032 -23.68 -14.54 -28.40
CA PHE A 1032 -24.31 -13.59 -27.48
C PHE A 1032 -25.78 -13.28 -27.84
N GLY A 1033 -26.55 -12.75 -26.88
CA GLY A 1033 -27.96 -12.38 -27.03
C GLY A 1033 -28.23 -10.95 -27.51
N VAL A 1034 -29.32 -10.34 -27.06
CA VAL A 1034 -29.67 -8.92 -27.30
C VAL A 1034 -29.10 -8.06 -26.18
N ILE A 1035 -28.40 -6.99 -26.53
CA ILE A 1035 -27.78 -6.07 -25.58
C ILE A 1035 -28.37 -4.67 -25.79
N GLY A 1036 -29.11 -4.18 -24.81
CA GLY A 1036 -29.63 -2.82 -24.72
C GLY A 1036 -28.90 -2.02 -23.66
N VAL A 1037 -28.50 -0.78 -23.96
CA VAL A 1037 -27.96 0.17 -22.98
C VAL A 1037 -28.72 1.50 -23.12
N HIS A 1038 -29.60 1.75 -22.15
CA HIS A 1038 -30.39 2.98 -22.01
C HIS A 1038 -30.16 3.65 -20.65
N LEU A 1039 -28.87 3.75 -20.27
CA LEU A 1039 -28.41 4.30 -19.01
C LEU A 1039 -28.24 5.82 -19.12
N GLY A 1040 -29.05 6.60 -18.39
CA GLY A 1040 -28.93 8.06 -18.37
C GLY A 1040 -27.70 8.59 -17.62
N GLY A 1041 -27.02 7.72 -16.86
CA GLY A 1041 -25.68 7.98 -16.30
C GLY A 1041 -24.57 7.51 -17.24
N LYS A 1042 -23.46 7.00 -16.68
CA LYS A 1042 -22.25 6.62 -17.44
C LYS A 1042 -21.96 5.12 -17.35
N LEU A 1043 -21.64 4.49 -18.48
CA LEU A 1043 -21.07 3.14 -18.56
C LEU A 1043 -19.58 3.25 -18.91
N ASP A 1044 -18.67 2.79 -18.05
CA ASP A 1044 -17.22 2.80 -18.28
C ASP A 1044 -16.70 1.36 -18.27
N ILE A 1045 -16.26 0.85 -19.42
CA ILE A 1045 -15.72 -0.50 -19.61
C ILE A 1045 -14.23 -0.39 -19.88
N THR A 1046 -13.40 -0.97 -19.01
CA THR A 1046 -11.94 -1.05 -19.20
C THR A 1046 -11.48 -2.50 -19.17
N ILE A 1047 -10.89 -2.99 -20.27
CA ILE A 1047 -10.48 -4.40 -20.39
C ILE A 1047 -9.08 -4.51 -21.00
N ASP A 1048 -8.20 -5.21 -20.28
CA ASP A 1048 -6.84 -5.52 -20.71
C ASP A 1048 -6.69 -7.02 -20.99
N GLY A 1049 -6.29 -7.42 -22.19
CA GLY A 1049 -6.23 -8.84 -22.57
C GLY A 1049 -5.79 -9.10 -24.00
N GLU A 1050 -5.62 -10.36 -24.40
CA GLU A 1050 -5.18 -10.68 -25.77
C GLU A 1050 -6.33 -10.53 -26.77
N TYR A 1051 -7.51 -11.04 -26.42
CA TYR A 1051 -8.76 -10.92 -27.20
C TYR A 1051 -9.86 -10.30 -26.33
N CYS A 1052 -10.25 -9.06 -26.62
CA CYS A 1052 -11.19 -8.33 -25.78
C CYS A 1052 -12.37 -7.80 -26.59
N ILE A 1053 -13.57 -7.95 -26.02
CA ILE A 1053 -14.82 -7.43 -26.59
C ILE A 1053 -15.49 -6.47 -25.60
N GLY A 1054 -15.77 -5.22 -25.97
CA GLY A 1054 -16.51 -4.32 -25.09
C GLY A 1054 -17.97 -4.76 -24.92
N LEU A 1055 -18.73 -4.67 -26.01
CA LEU A 1055 -20.14 -5.05 -26.12
C LEU A 1055 -20.35 -6.01 -27.29
N GLY A 1056 -20.85 -7.22 -27.02
CA GLY A 1056 -21.11 -8.24 -28.03
C GLY A 1056 -20.43 -9.57 -27.73
N GLY A 1057 -19.93 -10.27 -28.75
CA GLY A 1057 -19.36 -11.60 -28.56
C GLY A 1057 -18.71 -12.19 -29.81
N GLY A 1058 -18.28 -13.46 -29.73
CA GLY A 1058 -17.69 -14.16 -30.87
C GLY A 1058 -18.66 -14.30 -32.05
N LEU A 1059 -19.86 -14.80 -31.76
CA LEU A 1059 -20.92 -15.09 -32.73
C LEU A 1059 -22.23 -14.39 -32.33
N ALA A 1060 -23.02 -13.99 -33.31
CA ALA A 1060 -24.33 -13.39 -33.19
C ALA A 1060 -25.37 -14.42 -33.66
N SER A 1061 -26.32 -14.73 -32.78
CA SER A 1061 -27.48 -15.54 -33.13
C SER A 1061 -28.44 -14.75 -34.04
N ALA A 1062 -29.43 -15.43 -34.64
CA ALA A 1062 -30.36 -14.80 -35.60
C ALA A 1062 -31.11 -13.56 -35.07
N ASN A 1063 -31.25 -13.42 -33.75
CA ASN A 1063 -31.95 -12.30 -33.10
C ASN A 1063 -31.01 -11.35 -32.34
N SER A 1064 -29.69 -11.61 -32.33
CA SER A 1064 -28.72 -10.81 -31.59
C SER A 1064 -28.60 -9.42 -32.22
N ARG A 1065 -28.60 -8.40 -31.37
CA ARG A 1065 -28.41 -7.01 -31.75
C ARG A 1065 -27.91 -6.20 -30.57
N ILE A 1066 -27.28 -5.07 -30.86
CA ILE A 1066 -26.77 -4.14 -29.85
C ILE A 1066 -27.46 -2.80 -30.07
N ASP A 1067 -28.23 -2.34 -29.07
CA ASP A 1067 -29.00 -1.10 -29.12
C ASP A 1067 -28.55 -0.16 -27.99
N LEU A 1068 -27.95 0.99 -28.33
CA LEU A 1068 -27.57 2.03 -27.38
C LEU A 1068 -28.51 3.23 -27.55
N GLY A 1069 -29.16 3.69 -26.47
CA GLY A 1069 -30.15 4.77 -26.55
C GLY A 1069 -30.08 5.71 -25.34
N SER A 1070 -29.84 7.01 -25.53
CA SER A 1070 -29.69 7.96 -24.42
C SER A 1070 -28.59 7.59 -23.41
N ALA A 1071 -27.49 7.00 -23.88
CA ALA A 1071 -26.41 6.49 -23.05
C ALA A 1071 -25.11 7.29 -23.19
N ASN A 1072 -24.35 7.44 -22.10
CA ASN A 1072 -22.94 7.86 -22.13
C ASN A 1072 -22.05 6.62 -21.90
N VAL A 1073 -21.38 6.16 -22.95
CA VAL A 1073 -20.63 4.90 -22.96
C VAL A 1073 -19.17 5.17 -23.26
N ASN A 1074 -18.27 4.75 -22.36
CA ASN A 1074 -16.83 4.79 -22.53
C ASN A 1074 -16.27 3.36 -22.54
N ILE A 1075 -15.58 2.97 -23.60
CA ILE A 1075 -14.97 1.64 -23.75
C ILE A 1075 -13.47 1.81 -24.02
N ARG A 1076 -12.63 1.37 -23.09
CA ARG A 1076 -11.17 1.34 -23.23
C ARG A 1076 -10.67 -0.09 -23.26
N LEU A 1077 -10.05 -0.48 -24.36
CA LEU A 1077 -9.47 -1.81 -24.52
C LEU A 1077 -7.96 -1.69 -24.81
N ALA A 1078 -7.13 -2.52 -24.18
CA ALA A 1078 -5.73 -2.66 -24.53
C ALA A 1078 -5.34 -4.15 -24.70
N GLY A 1079 -4.53 -4.47 -25.72
CA GLY A 1079 -4.27 -5.86 -26.05
C GLY A 1079 -3.76 -6.15 -27.45
N LYS A 1080 -4.13 -7.30 -28.02
CA LYS A 1080 -3.77 -7.66 -29.42
C LYS A 1080 -4.94 -7.51 -30.38
N HIS A 1081 -6.07 -8.15 -30.09
CA HIS A 1081 -7.24 -8.22 -30.96
C HIS A 1081 -8.47 -7.68 -30.23
N LEU A 1082 -8.87 -6.46 -30.56
CA LEU A 1082 -9.86 -5.71 -29.78
C LEU A 1082 -11.07 -5.36 -30.64
N LEU A 1083 -12.26 -5.49 -30.05
CA LEU A 1083 -13.54 -5.13 -30.65
C LEU A 1083 -14.36 -4.36 -29.62
N CYS A 1084 -14.57 -3.05 -29.79
CA CYS A 1084 -15.37 -2.30 -28.82
C CYS A 1084 -16.84 -2.72 -28.88
N ILE A 1085 -17.45 -2.77 -30.06
CA ILE A 1085 -18.87 -3.12 -30.24
C ILE A 1085 -19.06 -4.00 -31.47
N GLY A 1086 -19.67 -5.18 -31.31
CA GLY A 1086 -20.14 -5.99 -32.45
C GLY A 1086 -19.89 -7.48 -32.29
N SER A 1087 -19.49 -8.15 -33.38
CA SER A 1087 -19.21 -9.59 -33.35
C SER A 1087 -18.02 -10.00 -34.20
N ILE A 1088 -17.27 -11.01 -33.79
CA ILE A 1088 -16.06 -11.43 -34.52
C ILE A 1088 -16.43 -12.12 -35.84
N GLU A 1089 -17.30 -13.12 -35.81
CA GLU A 1089 -17.45 -14.09 -36.91
C GLU A 1089 -18.75 -13.94 -37.73
N SER A 1090 -19.71 -13.12 -37.30
CA SER A 1090 -21.12 -13.20 -37.73
C SER A 1090 -21.77 -11.86 -38.05
N ASP A 1091 -22.95 -11.90 -38.67
CA ASP A 1091 -23.72 -10.69 -38.96
C ASP A 1091 -24.24 -10.07 -37.67
N VAL A 1092 -24.06 -8.76 -37.50
CA VAL A 1092 -24.52 -8.05 -36.30
C VAL A 1092 -25.14 -6.69 -36.65
N PRO A 1093 -26.40 -6.45 -36.27
CA PRO A 1093 -26.99 -5.12 -36.28
C PRO A 1093 -26.63 -4.35 -35.00
N VAL A 1094 -26.19 -3.10 -35.19
CA VAL A 1094 -25.83 -2.17 -34.11
C VAL A 1094 -26.59 -0.87 -34.30
N THR A 1095 -27.36 -0.46 -33.29
CA THR A 1095 -28.12 0.79 -33.27
C THR A 1095 -27.57 1.70 -32.18
N VAL A 1096 -27.32 2.97 -32.49
CA VAL A 1096 -26.88 3.98 -31.52
C VAL A 1096 -27.72 5.24 -31.72
N GLU A 1097 -28.56 5.60 -30.75
CA GLU A 1097 -29.45 6.77 -30.84
C GLU A 1097 -29.32 7.69 -29.63
N ASN A 1098 -29.29 9.01 -29.84
CA ASN A 1098 -29.24 10.02 -28.77
C ASN A 1098 -28.14 9.77 -27.72
N SER A 1099 -26.99 9.22 -28.11
CA SER A 1099 -25.95 8.71 -27.19
C SER A 1099 -24.59 9.35 -27.43
N GLU A 1100 -23.75 9.36 -26.39
CA GLU A 1100 -22.33 9.71 -26.46
C GLU A 1100 -21.51 8.44 -26.31
N LEU A 1101 -20.70 8.11 -27.32
CA LEU A 1101 -19.89 6.90 -27.36
C LEU A 1101 -18.41 7.27 -27.52
N MET A 1102 -17.63 7.04 -26.47
CA MET A 1102 -16.17 7.16 -26.49
C MET A 1102 -15.54 5.78 -26.49
N MET A 1103 -14.73 5.48 -27.50
CA MET A 1103 -14.03 4.22 -27.64
C MET A 1103 -12.53 4.49 -27.76
N SER A 1104 -11.71 3.67 -27.09
CA SER A 1104 -10.26 3.73 -27.27
C SER A 1104 -9.63 2.35 -27.31
N THR A 1105 -8.73 2.12 -28.27
CA THR A 1105 -8.04 0.84 -28.44
C THR A 1105 -6.53 1.01 -28.62
N HIS A 1106 -5.71 0.29 -27.84
CA HIS A 1106 -4.27 0.17 -28.05
C HIS A 1106 -3.91 -1.28 -28.39
N CYS A 1107 -3.55 -1.58 -29.64
CA CYS A 1107 -3.61 -2.95 -30.14
C CYS A 1107 -2.71 -3.30 -31.35
N VAL A 1108 -2.78 -4.56 -31.79
CA VAL A 1108 -2.33 -4.97 -33.13
C VAL A 1108 -3.50 -4.84 -34.12
N THR A 1109 -4.71 -5.28 -33.73
CA THR A 1109 -5.93 -5.14 -34.52
C THR A 1109 -7.05 -4.60 -33.64
N GLY A 1110 -7.67 -3.51 -34.05
CA GLY A 1110 -8.71 -2.81 -33.29
C GLY A 1110 -9.89 -2.44 -34.16
N ILE A 1111 -11.09 -2.76 -33.70
CA ILE A 1111 -12.35 -2.39 -34.34
C ILE A 1111 -13.20 -1.62 -33.33
N GLY A 1112 -13.66 -0.42 -33.68
CA GLY A 1112 -14.63 0.33 -32.89
C GLY A 1112 -16.00 -0.37 -32.92
N ILE A 1113 -16.72 -0.25 -34.04
CA ILE A 1113 -18.03 -0.86 -34.27
C ILE A 1113 -17.93 -1.75 -35.51
N GLY A 1114 -18.16 -3.05 -35.38
CA GLY A 1114 -18.09 -3.88 -36.58
C GLY A 1114 -18.11 -5.38 -36.43
N SER A 1115 -17.73 -6.02 -37.53
CA SER A 1115 -17.46 -7.44 -37.56
C SER A 1115 -16.22 -7.80 -38.37
N THR A 1116 -15.46 -8.77 -37.89
CA THR A 1116 -14.25 -9.23 -38.58
C THR A 1116 -14.60 -10.12 -39.78
N LYS A 1117 -15.62 -10.99 -39.67
CA LYS A 1117 -16.00 -11.88 -40.79
C LYS A 1117 -17.44 -11.77 -41.26
N GLY A 1118 -18.35 -11.22 -40.45
CA GLY A 1118 -19.76 -11.08 -40.82
C GLY A 1118 -20.14 -9.71 -41.39
N ARG A 1119 -21.42 -9.54 -41.72
CA ARG A 1119 -22.02 -8.29 -42.18
C ARG A 1119 -22.37 -7.38 -41.01
N LEU A 1120 -22.02 -6.11 -41.14
CA LEU A 1120 -22.44 -5.07 -40.21
C LEU A 1120 -23.66 -4.34 -40.76
N THR A 1121 -24.68 -4.14 -39.94
CA THR A 1121 -25.71 -3.11 -40.16
C THR A 1121 -25.67 -2.12 -39.02
N ALA A 1122 -24.98 -1.00 -39.19
CA ALA A 1122 -24.89 0.06 -38.20
C ALA A 1122 -25.89 1.17 -38.50
N VAL A 1123 -26.69 1.57 -37.51
CA VAL A 1123 -27.59 2.73 -37.57
C VAL A 1123 -27.23 3.66 -36.42
N ILE A 1124 -26.66 4.82 -36.72
CA ILE A 1124 -26.24 5.80 -35.70
C ILE A 1124 -26.99 7.10 -35.96
N LYS A 1125 -27.72 7.59 -34.95
CA LYS A 1125 -28.57 8.79 -35.07
C LYS A 1125 -28.45 9.73 -33.87
N ASN A 1126 -28.46 11.04 -34.10
CA ASN A 1126 -28.47 12.06 -33.02
C ASN A 1126 -27.38 11.81 -31.96
N SER A 1127 -26.19 11.34 -32.36
CA SER A 1127 -25.20 10.80 -31.42
C SER A 1127 -23.82 11.39 -31.68
N GLU A 1128 -22.97 11.33 -30.66
CA GLU A 1128 -21.56 11.67 -30.75
C GLU A 1128 -20.72 10.39 -30.60
N VAL A 1129 -19.80 10.16 -31.54
CA VAL A 1129 -18.95 8.97 -31.57
C VAL A 1129 -17.49 9.40 -31.65
N THR A 1130 -16.73 9.15 -30.59
CA THR A 1130 -15.29 9.38 -30.54
C THR A 1130 -14.55 8.05 -30.54
N TYR A 1131 -13.57 7.88 -31.43
CA TYR A 1131 -12.71 6.69 -31.47
C TYR A 1131 -11.23 7.07 -31.53
N ASP A 1132 -10.49 6.82 -30.45
CA ASP A 1132 -9.06 7.05 -30.35
C ASP A 1132 -8.31 5.70 -30.38
N ALA A 1133 -7.53 5.45 -31.43
CA ALA A 1133 -6.94 4.14 -31.65
C ALA A 1133 -5.48 4.18 -32.10
N SER A 1134 -4.70 3.21 -31.61
CA SER A 1134 -3.32 2.97 -32.04
C SER A 1134 -3.05 1.49 -32.25
N GLY A 1135 -2.30 1.13 -33.31
CA GLY A 1135 -2.08 -0.26 -33.70
C GLY A 1135 -1.90 -0.54 -35.19
N ASP A 1136 -1.61 -1.80 -35.55
CA ASP A 1136 -1.31 -2.15 -36.94
C ASP A 1136 -2.53 -2.07 -37.86
N ASN A 1137 -3.68 -2.62 -37.46
CA ASN A 1137 -4.90 -2.67 -38.26
C ASN A 1137 -6.06 -2.07 -37.47
N ILE A 1138 -6.44 -0.84 -37.79
CA ILE A 1138 -7.40 -0.07 -37.02
C ILE A 1138 -8.60 0.26 -37.89
N SER A 1139 -9.79 0.09 -37.34
CA SER A 1139 -11.00 0.51 -38.01
C SER A 1139 -12.08 1.03 -37.08
N CYS A 1140 -12.67 2.20 -37.35
CA CYS A 1140 -13.75 2.72 -36.51
C CYS A 1140 -15.06 2.02 -36.80
N ILE A 1141 -15.52 1.98 -38.06
CA ILE A 1141 -16.70 1.23 -38.48
C ILE A 1141 -16.30 0.29 -39.62
N ASN A 1142 -16.40 -1.02 -39.43
CA ASN A 1142 -15.86 -2.00 -40.38
C ASN A 1142 -16.62 -3.32 -40.48
N SER A 1143 -16.49 -3.94 -41.65
CA SER A 1143 -16.87 -5.33 -41.92
C SER A 1143 -15.88 -5.95 -42.91
N THR A 1144 -14.97 -6.82 -42.46
CA THR A 1144 -13.90 -7.37 -43.31
C THR A 1144 -14.28 -8.62 -44.11
N GLY A 1145 -15.37 -9.33 -43.77
CA GLY A 1145 -15.74 -10.59 -44.45
C GLY A 1145 -17.17 -10.71 -45.00
N GLY A 1146 -18.06 -9.73 -44.77
CA GLY A 1146 -19.45 -9.75 -45.23
C GLY A 1146 -19.63 -9.31 -46.70
N GLN A 1147 -20.57 -9.93 -47.43
CA GLN A 1147 -20.83 -9.58 -48.84
C GLN A 1147 -21.47 -8.19 -49.04
N HIS A 1148 -22.32 -7.71 -48.13
CA HIS A 1148 -22.88 -6.34 -48.18
C HIS A 1148 -23.24 -5.87 -46.78
N SER A 1149 -22.47 -4.93 -46.26
CA SER A 1149 -22.67 -4.24 -44.99
C SER A 1149 -23.18 -2.82 -45.24
N LEU A 1150 -23.82 -2.23 -44.23
CA LEU A 1150 -24.44 -0.91 -44.31
C LEU A 1150 -24.18 -0.10 -43.05
N ALA A 1151 -23.72 1.14 -43.21
CA ALA A 1151 -23.67 2.14 -42.16
C ALA A 1151 -24.61 3.29 -42.52
N LYS A 1152 -25.67 3.49 -41.72
CA LYS A 1152 -26.63 4.60 -41.84
C LYS A 1152 -26.38 5.59 -40.72
N LEU A 1153 -25.98 6.81 -41.06
CA LEU A 1153 -25.61 7.85 -40.10
C LEU A 1153 -26.55 9.06 -40.27
N ARG A 1154 -27.17 9.57 -39.21
CA ARG A 1154 -28.11 10.70 -39.27
C ARG A 1154 -27.90 11.65 -38.11
N ASP A 1155 -27.68 12.93 -38.36
CA ASP A 1155 -27.53 13.92 -37.28
C ASP A 1155 -26.42 13.52 -36.27
N THR A 1156 -25.30 12.97 -36.78
CA THR A 1156 -24.24 12.36 -35.95
C THR A 1156 -22.94 13.14 -36.06
N ASN A 1157 -22.26 13.38 -34.93
CA ASN A 1157 -20.88 13.86 -34.90
C ASN A 1157 -19.91 12.69 -34.70
N MET A 1158 -18.90 12.58 -35.55
CA MET A 1158 -17.89 11.53 -35.44
C MET A 1158 -16.48 12.12 -35.39
N VAL A 1159 -15.75 11.85 -34.32
CA VAL A 1159 -14.33 12.21 -34.15
C VAL A 1159 -13.50 10.94 -34.11
N ILE A 1160 -12.67 10.70 -35.11
CA ILE A 1160 -11.91 9.46 -35.26
C ILE A 1160 -10.44 9.81 -35.33
N ARG A 1161 -9.63 9.37 -34.38
CA ARG A 1161 -8.17 9.57 -34.36
C ARG A 1161 -7.46 8.24 -34.36
N MET A 1162 -6.66 7.98 -35.39
CA MET A 1162 -6.04 6.66 -35.58
C MET A 1162 -4.55 6.77 -35.89
N ARG A 1163 -3.72 5.92 -35.27
CA ARG A 1163 -2.27 5.88 -35.57
C ARG A 1163 -1.78 4.46 -35.78
N GLY A 1164 -1.17 4.19 -36.94
CA GLY A 1164 -0.50 2.92 -37.21
C GLY A 1164 -0.51 2.49 -38.67
N LYS A 1165 -0.55 1.20 -38.99
CA LYS A 1165 -0.16 0.75 -40.35
C LYS A 1165 -1.29 0.81 -41.38
N HIS A 1166 -2.46 0.27 -41.06
CA HIS A 1166 -3.64 0.19 -41.91
C HIS A 1166 -4.83 0.78 -41.17
N LEU A 1167 -5.30 1.94 -41.64
CA LEU A 1167 -6.29 2.75 -40.95
C LEU A 1167 -7.60 2.83 -41.75
N MET A 1168 -8.73 2.67 -41.09
CA MET A 1168 -10.05 2.80 -41.69
C MET A 1168 -10.97 3.61 -40.79
N GLY A 1169 -11.49 4.74 -41.27
CA GLY A 1169 -12.52 5.48 -40.57
C GLY A 1169 -13.84 4.70 -40.63
N VAL A 1170 -14.68 5.05 -41.61
CA VAL A 1170 -15.97 4.41 -41.85
C VAL A 1170 -15.88 3.61 -43.15
N GLY A 1171 -15.45 2.35 -43.07
CA GLY A 1171 -15.03 1.65 -44.28
C GLY A 1171 -14.62 0.19 -44.13
N SER A 1172 -14.35 -0.46 -45.27
CA SER A 1172 -13.80 -1.83 -45.28
C SER A 1172 -12.72 -2.01 -46.35
N ALA A 1173 -11.69 -2.79 -46.01
CA ALA A 1173 -10.57 -3.16 -46.88
C ALA A 1173 -10.89 -4.31 -47.83
N GLN A 1174 -11.63 -5.30 -47.30
CA GLN A 1174 -11.81 -6.62 -47.91
C GLN A 1174 -13.29 -6.98 -48.14
N GLY A 1175 -14.22 -6.27 -47.51
CA GLY A 1175 -15.67 -6.43 -47.66
C GLY A 1175 -16.33 -5.24 -48.38
N ILE A 1176 -17.64 -5.33 -48.58
CA ILE A 1176 -18.43 -4.24 -49.18
C ILE A 1176 -19.20 -3.55 -48.06
N LEU A 1177 -18.79 -2.34 -47.67
CA LEU A 1177 -19.55 -1.49 -46.74
C LEU A 1177 -20.13 -0.29 -47.50
N SER A 1178 -21.45 -0.21 -47.58
CA SER A 1178 -22.12 1.00 -48.09
C SER A 1178 -22.36 1.98 -46.95
N VAL A 1179 -22.11 3.26 -47.21
CA VAL A 1179 -22.28 4.34 -46.23
C VAL A 1179 -23.38 5.27 -46.74
N ASP A 1180 -24.38 5.53 -45.91
CA ASP A 1180 -25.46 6.47 -46.18
C ASP A 1180 -25.56 7.44 -45.01
N ALA A 1181 -25.01 8.64 -45.16
CA ALA A 1181 -24.94 9.66 -44.11
C ALA A 1181 -25.73 10.91 -44.51
N GLU A 1182 -26.52 11.46 -43.58
CA GLU A 1182 -27.20 12.74 -43.77
C GLU A 1182 -27.06 13.62 -42.53
N ASN A 1183 -26.76 14.90 -42.71
CA ASN A 1183 -26.57 15.88 -41.65
C ASN A 1183 -25.53 15.45 -40.59
N CYS A 1184 -24.40 14.87 -41.02
CA CYS A 1184 -23.35 14.35 -40.12
C CYS A 1184 -22.07 15.19 -40.20
N SER A 1185 -21.31 15.25 -39.11
CA SER A 1185 -19.93 15.78 -39.10
C SER A 1185 -18.93 14.64 -38.98
N PHE A 1186 -17.87 14.66 -39.77
CA PHE A 1186 -16.80 13.66 -39.77
C PHE A 1186 -15.45 14.32 -39.62
N ASP A 1187 -14.85 14.22 -38.43
CA ASP A 1187 -13.50 14.69 -38.12
C ASP A 1187 -12.57 13.47 -37.95
N ILE A 1188 -11.98 13.03 -39.07
CA ILE A 1188 -11.19 11.80 -39.17
C ILE A 1188 -9.73 12.15 -39.40
N TYR A 1189 -8.90 11.86 -38.41
CA TYR A 1189 -7.46 12.08 -38.43
C TYR A 1189 -6.73 10.75 -38.39
N GLY A 1190 -5.77 10.54 -39.28
CA GLY A 1190 -4.92 9.37 -39.19
C GLY A 1190 -3.48 9.52 -39.69
N GLU A 1191 -2.56 8.84 -39.03
CA GLU A 1191 -1.14 8.78 -39.39
C GLU A 1191 -0.75 7.32 -39.62
N GLY A 1192 -0.40 6.96 -40.87
CA GLY A 1192 -0.15 5.56 -41.18
C GLY A 1192 0.28 5.20 -42.60
N SER A 1193 0.61 3.93 -42.86
CA SER A 1193 1.06 3.49 -44.19
C SER A 1193 -0.06 3.41 -45.23
N HIS A 1194 -1.25 2.98 -44.82
CA HIS A 1194 -2.44 2.94 -45.65
C HIS A 1194 -3.63 3.49 -44.88
N ALA A 1195 -4.41 4.38 -45.50
CA ALA A 1195 -5.54 4.99 -44.82
C ALA A 1195 -6.78 5.13 -45.72
N ILE A 1196 -7.95 4.78 -45.20
CA ILE A 1196 -9.24 5.02 -45.85
C ILE A 1196 -10.13 5.81 -44.90
N GLY A 1197 -10.64 6.96 -45.35
CA GLY A 1197 -11.54 7.81 -44.55
C GLY A 1197 -12.94 7.25 -44.49
N ILE A 1198 -13.69 7.42 -45.58
CA ILE A 1198 -15.06 6.91 -45.73
C ILE A 1198 -15.15 6.07 -47.01
N GLY A 1199 -15.57 4.82 -46.90
CA GLY A 1199 -15.77 3.92 -48.05
C GLY A 1199 -14.88 2.68 -48.05
N GLY A 1200 -14.62 2.11 -49.24
CA GLY A 1200 -13.81 0.89 -49.35
C GLY A 1200 -13.16 0.72 -50.72
N LEU A 1201 -12.23 -0.24 -50.81
CA LEU A 1201 -11.50 -0.56 -52.06
C LEU A 1201 -12.33 -1.39 -53.05
N SER A 1202 -13.51 -1.86 -52.63
CA SER A 1202 -14.36 -2.73 -53.45
C SER A 1202 -15.15 -1.94 -54.49
N SER A 1203 -15.25 -2.49 -55.71
CA SER A 1203 -16.01 -1.94 -56.84
C SER A 1203 -17.55 -2.03 -56.70
N GLU A 1204 -18.07 -2.40 -55.53
CA GLU A 1204 -19.51 -2.52 -55.28
C GLU A 1204 -20.01 -1.66 -54.11
N ALA A 1205 -19.12 -1.01 -53.36
CA ALA A 1205 -19.49 -0.16 -52.23
C ALA A 1205 -20.09 1.18 -52.70
N ARG A 1206 -21.22 1.59 -52.10
CA ARG A 1206 -21.88 2.87 -52.34
C ARG A 1206 -21.66 3.82 -51.18
N VAL A 1207 -21.28 5.06 -51.46
CA VAL A 1207 -21.13 6.12 -50.46
C VAL A 1207 -22.05 7.27 -50.83
N ASN A 1208 -23.08 7.50 -50.02
CA ASN A 1208 -24.02 8.60 -50.16
C ASN A 1208 -23.91 9.53 -48.95
N LEU A 1209 -23.41 10.76 -49.17
CA LEU A 1209 -23.31 11.78 -48.13
C LEU A 1209 -24.21 12.97 -48.52
N LYS A 1210 -25.07 13.40 -47.61
CA LYS A 1210 -25.99 14.53 -47.81
C LYS A 1210 -25.89 15.52 -46.67
N LYS A 1211 -25.61 16.80 -46.93
CA LYS A 1211 -25.47 17.85 -45.91
C LYS A 1211 -24.45 17.49 -44.82
N CYS A 1212 -23.40 16.75 -45.19
CA CYS A 1212 -22.33 16.37 -44.24
C CYS A 1212 -21.20 17.39 -44.26
N ALA A 1213 -20.53 17.59 -43.12
CA ALA A 1213 -19.39 18.49 -42.98
C ALA A 1213 -18.25 17.82 -42.18
N GLY A 1214 -17.18 18.55 -41.92
CA GLY A 1214 -16.05 18.10 -41.11
C GLY A 1214 -14.76 17.99 -41.91
N GLU A 1215 -13.77 17.34 -41.32
CA GLU A 1215 -12.43 17.25 -41.86
C GLU A 1215 -11.89 15.82 -41.87
N ILE A 1216 -11.36 15.38 -43.02
CA ILE A 1216 -10.64 14.10 -43.12
C ILE A 1216 -9.19 14.37 -43.53
N ARG A 1217 -8.26 14.17 -42.60
CA ARG A 1217 -6.81 14.31 -42.83
C ARG A 1217 -6.08 13.00 -42.60
N PHE A 1218 -5.30 12.60 -43.61
CA PHE A 1218 -4.37 11.48 -43.46
C PHE A 1218 -2.94 11.89 -43.80
N ALA A 1219 -2.00 11.58 -42.92
CA ALA A 1219 -0.58 11.51 -43.23
C ALA A 1219 -0.25 10.06 -43.61
N SER A 1220 -0.26 9.75 -44.90
CA SER A 1220 -0.16 8.37 -45.38
C SER A 1220 0.42 8.22 -46.78
N SER A 1221 1.37 7.29 -46.93
CA SER A 1221 2.01 6.98 -48.21
C SER A 1221 1.05 6.41 -49.27
N ASN A 1222 -0.11 5.88 -48.84
CA ASN A 1222 -1.15 5.39 -49.73
C ASN A 1222 -2.54 5.52 -49.07
N GLY A 1223 -3.21 6.65 -49.29
CA GLY A 1223 -4.52 6.90 -48.69
C GLY A 1223 -5.63 7.23 -49.69
N THR A 1224 -6.87 7.03 -49.27
CA THR A 1224 -8.05 7.51 -49.98
C THR A 1224 -9.04 8.10 -48.99
N VAL A 1225 -9.36 9.38 -49.16
CA VAL A 1225 -10.20 10.10 -48.20
C VAL A 1225 -11.66 9.66 -48.28
N ILE A 1226 -12.23 9.65 -49.50
CA ILE A 1226 -13.56 9.08 -49.78
C ILE A 1226 -13.44 8.14 -50.97
N SER A 1227 -13.84 6.88 -50.83
CA SER A 1227 -13.73 5.85 -51.88
C SER A 1227 -15.05 5.12 -52.14
N GLY A 1228 -15.30 4.80 -53.40
CA GLY A 1228 -16.41 3.97 -53.84
C GLY A 1228 -16.23 3.54 -55.29
N ALA A 1229 -17.11 2.68 -55.79
CA ALA A 1229 -17.07 2.28 -57.20
C ALA A 1229 -17.32 3.46 -58.15
N GLU A 1230 -16.82 3.40 -59.40
CA GLU A 1230 -17.10 4.43 -60.41
C GLU A 1230 -18.62 4.70 -60.53
N GLY A 1231 -19.04 5.95 -60.28
CA GLY A 1231 -20.44 6.36 -60.32
C GLY A 1231 -21.29 6.01 -59.09
N MET A 1232 -20.68 5.50 -58.00
CA MET A 1232 -21.37 5.07 -56.77
C MET A 1232 -21.05 5.92 -55.53
N VAL A 1233 -20.36 7.05 -55.71
CA VAL A 1233 -20.16 8.09 -54.68
C VAL A 1233 -21.07 9.28 -55.02
N THR A 1234 -21.99 9.62 -54.12
CA THR A 1234 -22.89 10.77 -54.24
C THR A 1234 -22.68 11.72 -53.06
N LEU A 1235 -22.38 12.98 -53.36
CA LEU A 1235 -22.23 14.07 -52.39
C LEU A 1235 -23.27 15.15 -52.72
N GLU A 1236 -24.22 15.40 -51.82
CA GLU A 1236 -25.27 16.42 -51.99
C GLU A 1236 -25.14 17.45 -50.84
N ASP A 1237 -24.87 18.71 -51.15
CA ASP A 1237 -24.73 19.79 -50.15
C ASP A 1237 -23.68 19.52 -49.04
N CYS A 1238 -22.60 18.77 -49.33
CA CYS A 1238 -21.54 18.47 -48.37
C CYS A 1238 -20.41 19.52 -48.36
N ASN A 1239 -19.84 19.78 -47.17
CA ASN A 1239 -18.67 20.62 -46.94
C ASN A 1239 -17.60 19.86 -46.12
N ILE A 1240 -17.00 18.84 -46.72
CA ILE A 1240 -15.96 18.01 -46.08
C ILE A 1240 -14.60 18.45 -46.60
N GLN A 1241 -13.74 18.93 -45.71
CA GLN A 1241 -12.35 19.26 -46.04
C GLN A 1241 -11.53 17.97 -46.07
N THR A 1242 -10.72 17.79 -47.11
CA THR A 1242 -9.95 16.56 -47.30
C THR A 1242 -8.48 16.89 -47.54
N ALA A 1243 -7.59 16.34 -46.72
CA ALA A 1243 -6.14 16.43 -46.94
C ALA A 1243 -5.52 15.03 -46.91
N LEU A 1244 -4.73 14.72 -47.93
CA LEU A 1244 -3.90 13.52 -47.97
C LEU A 1244 -2.46 13.94 -48.17
N ASN A 1245 -1.68 13.87 -47.09
CA ASN A 1245 -0.26 14.18 -47.09
C ASN A 1245 0.51 12.86 -47.32
N ILE A 1246 0.97 12.66 -48.56
CA ILE A 1246 1.65 11.43 -49.03
C ILE A 1246 3.12 11.41 -48.64
#